data_AF-A0ABF7RC63-F1
#
_entry.id   AF-A0ABF7RC63-F1
#
_cell.length_a   1.000
_cell.length_b   1.000
_cell.length_c   1.000
_cell.angle_alpha   90.00
_cell.angle_beta   90.00
_cell.angle_gamma   90.00
#
_symmetry.space_group_name_H-M   'P 1'
#
loop_
_entity.id
_entity.type
_entity.pdbx_description
1 polymer ?
#
loop_
_entity_poly.entity_id
_entity_poly.type
_entity_poly.pdbx_seq_one_letter_code
_entity_poly.pdbx_strand_id
1 'polypeptide(L)'
;MPLALAGSTWKKWDLHVHTPESFYHNYPGSQDEAWEAFLADVEKLPEEFKVIGINDYVLVDGYEKVLKAKREQGRLKNIDLILPVVELRLDKFGGVVQGGKSGKAPSSWSRINIHIIFDQVDPEFIRQQFISAIAPSYRLLPGSTGEGKWNSVISRQSIEALGAAIIDSAPADKRVGYGSPLIEGFNNLNVSADGLRKALENEVLKGRFILAVGKTEWENLKCDDHSIAEKKTLINSADLVFTAAESPEDHAKARAKLKESGVNSNLLDCSDAHWLSASTDKDRIGNCFTWIKADCTFRGLQQAIEEFDDRVCVGDNPAKRQYVELNRTKFIRSVRVAKKEGSKLADTWFDMELPLNSDLVAIIGNKGSGKSALADIIALAGNTKNYRSFSFLNAVRFRDPRTRLAQNFVGTLVWRDGSPTTRDLDQDPEPSSVERVKYLPQSYLETLCNELGAGGSATFDAELRKIIYSHVPLEDQLGQSSMDALLNFKVTEINKAMGGLRGQIAALNVEILGTERRLFPEFKESLVKQLAAKKAELASLEEAKPRQVEDPNASPEALEESKAAATKIDGLEQQLQDVGKEEARLREAKSTTAKGQAVARRIAQALANQKKQSEAFESELKQLLAELGVEIPIDSLFETRINAGPVEGIAKAMQGEIDSIDAKLQSAEPDSILKRREELFASLAEAKSKLGERQRLFVLYKEELVKWEKSKADVMGPADKPGTIAQLESEIAALAALPDELQKLIEQRSGISREIHGLIRGTVDEYQRLYLPVQAFVQSAGQMDMNLPLEFHVRIEETRG
;
A
#
# COMPACT_ATOMS: atom_id res chain seq x y z
N MET A 1 12.60 42.30 -0.28
CA MET A 1 12.92 40.90 0.03
C MET A 1 13.62 40.30 -1.19
N PRO A 2 14.69 39.50 -1.05
CA PRO A 2 15.17 38.72 -2.18
C PRO A 2 14.00 37.89 -2.72
N LEU A 3 13.82 37.87 -4.05
CA LEU A 3 12.81 37.02 -4.69
C LEU A 3 13.11 35.56 -4.28
N ALA A 4 12.25 34.99 -3.44
CA ALA A 4 12.30 33.56 -3.17
C ALA A 4 11.86 32.86 -4.46
N LEU A 5 12.80 32.20 -5.15
CA LEU A 5 12.52 31.46 -6.36
C LEU A 5 12.03 30.05 -5.99
N ALA A 6 11.11 29.50 -6.78
CA ALA A 6 10.62 28.14 -6.59
C ALA A 6 11.67 27.05 -6.93
N GLY A 7 12.87 27.45 -7.38
CA GLY A 7 13.90 26.57 -7.94
C GLY A 7 13.59 26.12 -9.37
N SER A 8 14.23 25.03 -9.81
CA SER A 8 14.09 24.49 -11.17
C SER A 8 12.66 24.08 -11.51
N THR A 9 12.07 24.78 -12.49
CA THR A 9 10.77 24.47 -13.09
C THR A 9 10.89 24.38 -14.60
N TRP A 10 9.98 23.66 -15.25
CA TRP A 10 9.90 23.60 -16.71
C TRP A 10 9.53 24.95 -17.32
N LYS A 11 10.37 25.45 -18.22
CA LYS A 11 10.18 26.71 -18.97
C LYS A 11 10.58 26.48 -20.43
N LYS A 12 10.05 27.25 -21.37
CA LYS A 12 10.49 27.23 -22.77
C LYS A 12 11.71 28.10 -22.97
N TRP A 13 12.70 27.53 -23.67
CA TRP A 13 13.98 28.15 -23.99
C TRP A 13 14.17 28.08 -25.49
N ASP A 14 14.09 29.22 -26.16
CA ASP A 14 14.28 29.30 -27.60
C ASP A 14 15.63 29.92 -27.90
N LEU A 15 16.61 29.08 -28.24
CA LEU A 15 18.01 29.51 -28.36
C LEU A 15 18.41 29.94 -29.77
N HIS A 16 17.45 30.03 -30.70
CA HIS A 16 17.72 30.36 -32.11
C HIS A 16 16.73 31.39 -32.66
N VAL A 17 16.87 32.65 -32.22
CA VAL A 17 16.03 33.75 -32.68
C VAL A 17 16.89 34.80 -33.38
N HIS A 18 16.63 35.06 -34.67
CA HIS A 18 17.27 36.12 -35.41
C HIS A 18 16.56 37.47 -35.20
N THR A 19 17.32 38.55 -35.29
CA THR A 19 16.79 39.92 -35.07
C THR A 19 16.72 40.69 -36.38
N PRO A 20 16.12 41.89 -36.40
CA PRO A 20 16.23 42.80 -37.55
C PRO A 20 17.66 43.30 -37.83
N GLU A 21 18.67 43.01 -36.99
CA GLU A 21 20.07 43.23 -37.35
C GLU A 21 20.69 42.10 -38.19
N SER A 22 20.03 40.93 -38.24
CA SER A 22 20.50 39.80 -39.04
C SER A 22 20.52 40.15 -40.53
N PHE A 23 21.53 39.66 -41.27
CA PHE A 23 21.64 39.86 -42.72
C PHE A 23 20.45 39.29 -43.51
N TYR A 24 19.74 38.34 -42.94
CA TYR A 24 18.54 37.74 -43.50
C TYR A 24 17.44 37.72 -42.42
N HIS A 25 16.31 38.35 -42.71
CA HIS A 25 15.10 38.32 -41.90
C HIS A 25 13.89 38.70 -42.74
N ASN A 26 12.68 38.39 -42.25
CA ASN A 26 11.43 38.71 -42.92
C ASN A 26 10.50 39.61 -42.07
N TYR A 27 11.06 40.29 -41.06
CA TYR A 27 10.34 41.32 -40.30
C TYR A 27 9.87 42.48 -41.18
N PRO A 28 8.62 42.97 -41.00
CA PRO A 28 8.02 43.95 -41.90
C PRO A 28 8.50 45.39 -41.61
N GLY A 29 8.44 46.24 -42.63
CA GLY A 29 8.67 47.67 -42.51
C GLY A 29 10.13 48.10 -42.68
N SER A 30 10.39 49.37 -42.38
CA SER A 30 11.74 49.92 -42.21
C SER A 30 12.45 49.28 -41.02
N GLN A 31 13.76 49.48 -40.89
CA GLN A 31 14.55 48.83 -39.84
C GLN A 31 14.06 49.16 -38.41
N ASP A 32 13.65 50.41 -38.15
CA ASP A 32 13.10 50.80 -36.85
C ASP A 32 11.70 50.21 -36.60
N GLU A 33 10.85 50.15 -37.63
CA GLU A 33 9.54 49.50 -37.55
C GLU A 33 9.66 47.99 -37.32
N ALA A 34 10.63 47.35 -37.97
CA ALA A 34 10.95 45.94 -37.78
C ALA A 34 11.43 45.65 -36.35
N TRP A 35 12.26 46.55 -35.77
CA TRP A 35 12.70 46.46 -34.38
C TRP A 35 11.54 46.60 -33.39
N GLU A 36 10.65 47.56 -33.60
CA GLU A 36 9.46 47.73 -32.76
C GLU A 36 8.51 46.53 -32.86
N ALA A 37 8.28 46.03 -34.08
CA ALA A 37 7.45 44.85 -34.31
C ALA A 37 8.05 43.61 -33.63
N PHE A 38 9.35 43.36 -33.80
CA PHE A 38 10.07 42.25 -33.17
C PHE A 38 9.97 42.28 -31.64
N LEU A 39 10.30 43.42 -31.02
CA LEU A 39 10.27 43.52 -29.55
C LEU A 39 8.84 43.37 -29.01
N ALA A 40 7.85 43.97 -29.68
CA ALA A 40 6.44 43.85 -29.29
C ALA A 40 5.90 42.42 -29.44
N ASP A 41 6.44 41.65 -30.39
CA ASP A 41 6.06 40.26 -30.61
C ASP A 41 6.66 39.34 -29.54
N VAL A 42 7.95 39.52 -29.20
CA VAL A 42 8.59 38.81 -28.09
C VAL A 42 7.91 39.12 -26.75
N GLU A 43 7.44 40.35 -26.53
CA GLU A 43 6.67 40.74 -25.33
C GLU A 43 5.32 40.03 -25.20
N LYS A 44 4.77 39.52 -26.32
CA LYS A 44 3.49 38.78 -26.37
C LYS A 44 3.65 37.27 -26.31
N LEU A 45 4.88 36.74 -26.26
CA LEU A 45 5.11 35.31 -26.13
C LEU A 45 4.39 34.74 -24.89
N PRO A 46 3.90 33.49 -24.95
CA PRO A 46 3.30 32.80 -23.81
C PRO A 46 4.18 32.83 -22.56
N GLU A 47 3.56 32.79 -21.37
CA GLU A 47 4.26 32.98 -20.09
C GLU A 47 5.38 31.95 -19.85
N GLU A 48 5.28 30.76 -20.44
CA GLU A 48 6.30 29.72 -20.37
C GLU A 48 7.63 30.09 -21.07
N PHE A 49 7.64 30.98 -22.05
CA PHE A 49 8.87 31.42 -22.72
C PHE A 49 9.63 32.37 -21.80
N LYS A 50 10.73 31.89 -21.24
CA LYS A 50 11.54 32.64 -20.26
C LYS A 50 12.96 32.89 -20.71
N VAL A 51 13.47 32.18 -21.71
CA VAL A 51 14.83 32.36 -22.21
C VAL A 51 14.82 32.44 -23.72
N ILE A 52 15.53 33.44 -24.25
CA ILE A 52 15.77 33.58 -25.69
C ILE A 52 17.27 33.67 -25.97
N GLY A 53 17.73 32.97 -27.00
CA GLY A 53 19.06 33.08 -27.58
C GLY A 53 19.01 33.93 -28.83
N ILE A 54 19.65 35.09 -28.80
CA ILE A 54 19.73 35.99 -29.94
C ILE A 54 20.85 35.51 -30.87
N ASN A 55 20.49 34.92 -32.01
CA ASN A 55 21.43 34.48 -33.03
C ASN A 55 21.77 35.64 -33.96
N ASP A 56 22.99 36.14 -33.80
CA ASP A 56 23.58 37.11 -34.70
C ASP A 56 24.63 36.42 -35.57
N TYR A 57 24.58 36.70 -36.88
CA TYR A 57 25.54 36.18 -37.84
C TYR A 57 26.92 36.85 -37.66
N VAL A 58 27.85 36.15 -37.01
CA VAL A 58 29.26 36.56 -36.76
C VAL A 58 29.44 37.84 -35.91
N LEU A 59 28.41 38.65 -35.76
CA LEU A 59 28.36 39.90 -34.99
C LEU A 59 27.54 39.69 -33.70
N VAL A 60 27.32 40.76 -32.93
CA VAL A 60 26.49 40.77 -31.71
C VAL A 60 25.61 42.03 -31.59
N ASP A 61 25.37 42.71 -32.72
CA ASP A 61 24.67 43.99 -32.76
C ASP A 61 23.17 43.84 -32.41
N GLY A 62 22.55 42.72 -32.80
CA GLY A 62 21.18 42.39 -32.44
C GLY A 62 21.05 42.15 -30.94
N TYR A 63 21.93 41.32 -30.38
CA TYR A 63 22.00 41.08 -28.94
C TYR A 63 22.19 42.38 -28.15
N GLU A 64 23.08 43.27 -28.58
CA GLU A 64 23.28 44.58 -27.94
C GLU A 64 21.98 45.39 -27.90
N LYS A 65 21.24 45.48 -29.02
CA LYS A 65 19.97 46.21 -29.09
C LYS A 65 18.89 45.59 -28.20
N VAL A 66 18.74 44.27 -28.19
CA VAL A 66 17.76 43.58 -27.33
C VAL A 66 18.12 43.79 -25.85
N LEU A 67 19.41 43.69 -25.50
CA LEU A 67 19.87 43.88 -24.13
C LEU A 67 19.64 45.33 -23.66
N LYS A 68 19.87 46.31 -24.54
CA LYS A 68 19.58 47.72 -24.30
C LYS A 68 18.09 47.97 -24.08
N ALA A 69 17.23 47.40 -24.93
CA ALA A 69 15.77 47.48 -24.77
C ALA A 69 15.32 46.92 -23.40
N LYS A 70 15.88 45.78 -22.97
CA LYS A 70 15.56 45.20 -21.66
C LYS A 70 16.09 46.02 -20.50
N ARG A 71 17.38 46.38 -20.50
CA ARG A 71 18.07 46.97 -19.34
C ARG A 71 17.81 48.47 -19.18
N GLU A 72 17.76 49.22 -20.29
CA GLU A 72 17.65 50.67 -20.26
C GLU A 72 16.22 51.16 -20.49
N GLN A 73 15.44 50.47 -21.34
CA GLN A 73 14.07 50.89 -21.70
C GLN A 73 12.99 50.14 -20.92
N GLY A 74 13.35 49.13 -20.12
CA GLY A 74 12.42 48.36 -19.28
C GLY A 74 11.45 47.45 -20.05
N ARG A 75 11.77 47.12 -21.30
CA ARG A 75 11.02 46.20 -22.17
C ARG A 75 11.29 44.74 -21.83
N LEU A 76 10.54 43.81 -22.45
CA LEU A 76 10.78 42.35 -22.36
C LEU A 76 10.74 41.80 -20.93
N LYS A 77 9.78 42.25 -20.12
CA LYS A 77 9.62 41.82 -18.71
C LYS A 77 9.18 40.36 -18.56
N ASN A 78 8.61 39.77 -19.60
CA ASN A 78 8.17 38.38 -19.65
C ASN A 78 9.33 37.39 -19.77
N ILE A 79 10.47 37.82 -20.32
CA ILE A 79 11.69 37.04 -20.51
C ILE A 79 12.60 37.19 -19.30
N ASP A 80 13.14 36.11 -18.74
CA ASP A 80 14.05 36.16 -17.58
C ASP A 80 15.52 36.32 -18.03
N LEU A 81 15.92 35.62 -19.11
CA LEU A 81 17.30 35.56 -19.59
C LEU A 81 17.39 35.78 -21.10
N ILE A 82 18.38 36.55 -21.53
CA ILE A 82 18.73 36.75 -22.94
C ILE A 82 20.17 36.29 -23.10
N LEU A 83 20.41 35.29 -23.94
CA LEU A 83 21.74 34.78 -24.22
C LEU A 83 22.20 35.26 -25.60
N PRO A 84 23.43 35.81 -25.71
CA PRO A 84 24.05 36.05 -27.01
C PRO A 84 24.45 34.72 -27.67
N VAL A 85 24.09 34.55 -28.93
CA VAL A 85 24.48 33.40 -29.73
C VAL A 85 25.15 33.90 -31.01
N VAL A 86 26.43 33.59 -31.17
CA VAL A 86 27.17 33.95 -32.38
C VAL A 86 27.10 32.77 -33.35
N GLU A 87 26.51 32.99 -34.51
CA GLU A 87 26.44 31.97 -35.56
C GLU A 87 27.57 32.16 -36.57
N LEU A 88 28.33 31.09 -36.82
CA LEU A 88 29.47 31.06 -37.73
C LEU A 88 29.30 29.94 -38.77
N ARG A 89 29.81 30.17 -39.98
CA ARG A 89 29.96 29.15 -41.02
C ARG A 89 31.37 28.59 -41.04
N LEU A 90 31.51 27.27 -40.93
CA LEU A 90 32.80 26.61 -41.08
C LEU A 90 33.20 26.47 -42.55
N ASP A 91 34.50 26.50 -42.81
CA ASP A 91 35.11 26.32 -44.13
C ASP A 91 35.09 24.87 -44.68
N LYS A 92 34.52 23.92 -43.92
CA LYS A 92 34.38 22.51 -44.33
C LYS A 92 33.17 22.29 -45.23
N PHE A 93 33.38 21.57 -46.34
CA PHE A 93 32.43 21.43 -47.45
C PHE A 93 31.52 20.19 -47.36
N GLY A 94 30.20 20.36 -47.47
CA GLY A 94 29.22 19.30 -47.78
C GLY A 94 28.62 19.47 -49.18
N GLY A 95 28.33 18.37 -49.89
CA GLY A 95 27.62 18.45 -51.19
C GLY A 95 27.24 17.11 -51.80
N VAL A 96 26.10 17.06 -52.51
CA VAL A 96 25.57 15.90 -53.25
C VAL A 96 25.86 16.06 -54.75
N VAL A 97 26.32 15.01 -55.42
CA VAL A 97 26.25 14.88 -56.89
C VAL A 97 25.13 13.89 -57.19
N GLN A 98 23.93 14.36 -57.52
CA GLN A 98 22.94 13.49 -58.17
C GLN A 98 23.17 13.56 -59.68
N GLY A 99 23.72 12.48 -60.23
CA GLY A 99 23.69 12.23 -61.67
C GLY A 99 22.27 11.85 -62.11
N GLY A 100 21.45 12.84 -62.42
CA GLY A 100 20.19 12.64 -63.13
C GLY A 100 20.44 12.47 -64.64
N LYS A 101 19.76 11.50 -65.27
CA LYS A 101 19.72 11.32 -66.73
C LYS A 101 18.89 12.43 -67.40
N SER A 102 19.27 13.69 -67.24
CA SER A 102 18.92 14.85 -68.09
C SER A 102 19.17 16.15 -67.31
N GLY A 103 20.12 16.96 -67.78
CA GLY A 103 20.21 18.37 -67.43
C GLY A 103 20.86 18.70 -66.09
N LYS A 104 21.82 19.63 -66.13
CA LYS A 104 22.57 20.16 -64.99
C LYS A 104 21.65 20.81 -63.95
N ALA A 105 21.64 20.31 -62.72
CA ALA A 105 21.22 21.09 -61.54
C ALA A 105 22.46 21.73 -60.89
N PRO A 106 22.40 22.96 -60.36
CA PRO A 106 23.51 23.58 -59.66
C PRO A 106 23.86 22.80 -58.38
N SER A 107 25.15 22.65 -58.10
CA SER A 107 25.65 22.08 -56.85
C SER A 107 25.40 23.07 -55.71
N SER A 108 24.49 22.75 -54.78
CA SER A 108 24.42 23.47 -53.51
C SER A 108 25.49 22.88 -52.58
N TRP A 109 26.62 23.59 -52.49
CA TRP A 109 27.61 23.34 -51.44
C TRP A 109 27.01 23.84 -50.13
N SER A 110 26.67 22.93 -49.20
CA SER A 110 26.17 23.33 -47.87
C SER A 110 27.36 23.41 -46.91
N ARG A 111 27.43 24.52 -46.18
CA ARG A 111 28.45 24.77 -45.14
C ARG A 111 27.82 24.50 -43.77
N ILE A 112 28.64 24.18 -42.79
CA ILE A 112 28.17 23.84 -41.44
C ILE A 112 28.01 25.10 -40.61
N ASN A 113 26.82 25.29 -40.05
CA ASN A 113 26.56 26.33 -39.07
C ASN A 113 26.95 25.85 -37.67
N ILE A 114 27.74 26.67 -36.99
CA ILE A 114 28.13 26.50 -35.60
C ILE A 114 27.61 27.69 -34.81
N HIS A 115 26.97 27.40 -33.70
CA HIS A 115 26.40 28.39 -32.81
C HIS A 115 27.19 28.39 -31.50
N ILE A 116 27.70 29.55 -31.10
CA ILE A 116 28.42 29.74 -29.85
C ILE A 116 27.52 30.56 -28.93
N ILE A 117 26.93 29.90 -27.94
CA ILE A 117 26.04 30.51 -26.96
C ILE A 117 26.90 30.98 -25.79
N PHE A 118 27.03 32.29 -25.58
CA PHE A 118 27.76 32.80 -24.40
C PHE A 118 26.82 32.99 -23.22
N ASP A 119 27.40 33.04 -22.01
CA ASP A 119 26.74 33.62 -20.84
C ASP A 119 26.28 35.05 -21.14
N GLN A 120 25.33 35.59 -20.38
CA GLN A 120 24.83 36.96 -20.57
C GLN A 120 25.88 38.01 -20.17
N VAL A 121 26.90 38.15 -21.03
CA VAL A 121 28.02 39.08 -20.89
C VAL A 121 27.76 40.36 -21.68
N ASP A 122 28.63 41.35 -21.47
CA ASP A 122 28.59 42.59 -22.25
C ASP A 122 28.90 42.30 -23.75
N PRO A 123 28.18 42.91 -24.72
CA PRO A 123 28.48 42.72 -26.14
C PRO A 123 29.94 43.04 -26.51
N GLU A 124 30.53 44.06 -25.89
CA GLU A 124 31.91 44.46 -26.15
C GLU A 124 32.92 43.41 -25.69
N PHE A 125 32.60 42.67 -24.62
CA PHE A 125 33.40 41.54 -24.17
C PHE A 125 33.50 40.46 -25.27
N ILE A 126 32.40 40.14 -25.94
CA ILE A 126 32.39 39.14 -27.03
C ILE A 126 33.19 39.67 -28.23
N ARG A 127 33.04 40.95 -28.59
CA ARG A 127 33.80 41.58 -29.67
C ARG A 127 35.31 41.50 -29.45
N GLN A 128 35.76 41.83 -28.23
CA GLN A 128 37.17 41.86 -27.89
C GLN A 128 37.78 40.48 -27.68
N GLN A 129 37.09 39.58 -26.97
CA GLN A 129 37.66 38.31 -26.52
C GLN A 129 37.46 37.17 -27.52
N PHE A 130 36.44 37.24 -28.37
CA PHE A 130 36.10 36.17 -29.30
C PHE A 130 36.15 36.62 -30.76
N ILE A 131 35.38 37.64 -31.16
CA ILE A 131 35.27 38.07 -32.57
C ILE A 131 36.64 38.54 -33.11
N SER A 132 37.43 39.24 -32.30
CA SER A 132 38.79 39.65 -32.67
C SER A 132 39.77 38.48 -32.81
N ALA A 133 39.50 37.34 -32.16
CA ALA A 133 40.37 36.17 -32.17
C ALA A 133 40.07 35.20 -33.34
N ILE A 134 38.84 35.16 -33.85
CA ILE A 134 38.43 34.35 -35.01
C ILE A 134 38.82 34.97 -36.37
N ALA A 135 39.70 35.99 -36.37
CA ALA A 135 40.10 36.76 -37.55
C ALA A 135 40.41 35.84 -38.76
N PRO A 136 39.80 36.06 -39.95
CA PRO A 136 39.79 35.03 -40.97
C PRO A 136 41.11 34.93 -41.73
N SER A 137 41.55 33.70 -41.98
CA SER A 137 42.66 33.40 -42.90
C SER A 137 42.17 33.25 -44.35
N TYR A 138 41.33 34.16 -44.85
CA TYR A 138 40.82 34.08 -46.23
C TYR A 138 41.86 34.62 -47.22
N ARG A 139 42.35 33.75 -48.12
CA ARG A 139 43.29 34.12 -49.19
C ARG A 139 42.57 34.07 -50.54
N LEU A 140 42.44 35.23 -51.20
CA LEU A 140 42.07 35.28 -52.62
C LEU A 140 43.14 34.56 -53.45
N LEU A 141 42.70 33.79 -54.46
CA LEU A 141 43.58 32.97 -55.31
C LEU A 141 44.55 33.84 -56.15
N PRO A 142 45.71 33.29 -56.54
CA PRO A 142 46.66 33.99 -57.38
C PRO A 142 46.04 34.46 -58.71
N GLY A 143 46.26 35.72 -59.10
CA GLY A 143 45.71 36.34 -60.32
C GLY A 143 44.44 37.18 -60.13
N SER A 144 43.96 37.38 -58.90
CA SER A 144 42.83 38.26 -58.56
C SER A 144 43.31 39.67 -58.20
N THR A 145 42.61 40.74 -58.58
CA THR A 145 42.82 42.08 -57.97
C THR A 145 42.51 41.98 -56.47
N GLY A 146 43.51 42.13 -55.59
CA GLY A 146 43.35 41.95 -54.14
C GLY A 146 44.09 40.75 -53.52
N GLU A 147 44.99 40.10 -54.27
CA GLU A 147 45.89 39.03 -53.78
C GLU A 147 46.38 39.25 -52.34
N GLY A 148 46.05 38.31 -51.45
CA GLY A 148 46.60 38.20 -50.10
C GLY A 148 46.13 39.22 -49.04
N LYS A 149 45.04 39.97 -49.26
CA LYS A 149 44.72 41.17 -48.43
C LYS A 149 43.36 41.19 -47.72
N TRP A 150 42.92 40.10 -47.10
CA TRP A 150 41.90 40.24 -46.06
C TRP A 150 42.33 39.55 -44.77
N ASN A 151 42.84 40.37 -43.84
CA ASN A 151 43.26 40.00 -42.49
C ASN A 151 42.86 41.14 -41.54
N SER A 152 41.55 41.39 -41.48
CA SER A 152 40.96 42.45 -40.64
C SER A 152 40.08 41.80 -39.58
N VAL A 153 39.90 42.51 -38.46
CA VAL A 153 38.92 42.12 -37.43
C VAL A 153 37.53 42.09 -38.09
N ILE A 154 36.73 41.08 -37.76
CA ILE A 154 35.40 40.94 -38.34
C ILE A 154 34.51 42.07 -37.79
N SER A 155 33.99 42.88 -38.70
CA SER A 155 33.10 44.01 -38.44
C SER A 155 32.23 44.22 -39.66
N ARG A 156 31.10 44.93 -39.52
CA ARG A 156 30.22 45.25 -40.66
C ARG A 156 30.99 45.90 -41.82
N GLN A 157 31.89 46.83 -41.51
CA GLN A 157 32.74 47.51 -42.50
C GLN A 157 33.72 46.56 -43.19
N SER A 158 34.39 45.67 -42.44
CA SER A 158 35.36 44.74 -43.03
C SER A 158 34.68 43.64 -43.86
N ILE A 159 33.46 43.22 -43.50
CA ILE A 159 32.62 42.30 -44.28
C ILE A 159 32.19 42.97 -45.60
N GLU A 160 31.71 44.20 -45.55
CA GLU A 160 31.31 44.95 -46.75
C GLU A 160 32.50 45.15 -47.71
N ALA A 161 33.68 45.48 -47.17
CA ALA A 161 34.91 45.59 -47.94
C ALA A 161 35.33 44.26 -48.59
N LEU A 162 35.15 43.13 -47.88
CA LEU A 162 35.40 41.80 -48.45
C LEU A 162 34.49 41.53 -49.64
N GLY A 163 33.19 41.78 -49.52
CA GLY A 163 32.25 41.55 -50.61
C GLY A 163 32.47 42.48 -51.80
N ALA A 164 32.82 43.75 -51.56
CA ALA A 164 33.22 44.67 -52.63
C ALA A 164 34.42 44.12 -53.42
N ALA A 165 35.45 43.65 -52.72
CA ALA A 165 36.63 43.03 -53.35
C ALA A 165 36.27 41.77 -54.15
N ILE A 166 35.33 40.95 -53.66
CA ILE A 166 34.84 39.76 -54.37
C ILE A 166 34.11 40.15 -55.66
N ILE A 167 33.16 41.10 -55.57
CA ILE A 167 32.38 41.60 -56.72
C ILE A 167 33.33 42.19 -57.77
N ASP A 168 34.33 42.96 -57.34
CA ASP A 168 35.33 43.57 -58.23
C ASP A 168 36.24 42.54 -58.90
N SER A 169 36.53 41.42 -58.22
CA SER A 169 37.31 40.31 -58.78
C SER A 169 36.51 39.40 -59.73
N ALA A 170 35.17 39.47 -59.71
CA ALA A 170 34.31 38.62 -60.51
C ALA A 170 34.27 39.05 -61.99
N PRO A 171 34.13 38.10 -62.95
CA PRO A 171 33.89 38.39 -64.36
C PRO A 171 32.66 39.28 -64.58
N ALA A 172 32.74 40.23 -65.51
CA ALA A 172 31.70 41.27 -65.72
C ALA A 172 30.30 40.71 -66.03
N ASP A 173 30.23 39.55 -66.69
CA ASP A 173 29.01 38.82 -67.01
C ASP A 173 28.34 38.19 -65.77
N LYS A 174 29.10 37.96 -64.70
CA LYS A 174 28.60 37.38 -63.44
C LYS A 174 28.21 38.41 -62.41
N ARG A 175 28.73 39.65 -62.49
CA ARG A 175 28.46 40.73 -61.51
C ARG A 175 26.99 41.10 -61.39
N VAL A 176 26.21 40.93 -62.48
CA VAL A 176 24.77 41.25 -62.52
C VAL A 176 23.94 40.41 -61.54
N GLY A 177 24.44 39.25 -61.12
CA GLY A 177 23.76 38.36 -60.17
C GLY A 177 24.19 38.49 -58.71
N TYR A 178 25.09 39.42 -58.36
CA TYR A 178 25.59 39.60 -56.99
C TYR A 178 24.65 40.53 -56.20
N GLY A 179 24.47 40.25 -54.91
CA GLY A 179 23.77 41.11 -53.96
C GLY A 179 24.59 42.33 -53.56
N SER A 180 24.20 42.98 -52.46
CA SER A 180 24.98 44.08 -51.91
C SER A 180 26.37 43.60 -51.45
N PRO A 181 27.40 44.47 -51.45
CA PRO A 181 28.74 44.11 -50.96
C PRO A 181 28.72 43.51 -49.55
N LEU A 182 27.84 43.96 -48.67
CA LEU A 182 27.69 43.38 -47.33
C LEU A 182 27.17 41.93 -47.36
N ILE A 183 26.15 41.64 -48.17
CA ILE A 183 25.58 40.28 -48.32
C ILE A 183 26.61 39.34 -48.95
N GLU A 184 27.30 39.79 -49.99
CA GLU A 184 28.32 38.99 -50.68
C GLU A 184 29.54 38.73 -49.80
N GLY A 185 29.95 39.72 -49.01
CA GLY A 185 30.98 39.56 -48.00
C GLY A 185 30.60 38.52 -46.96
N PHE A 186 29.38 38.60 -46.41
CA PHE A 186 28.86 37.64 -45.44
C PHE A 186 28.75 36.22 -46.03
N ASN A 187 28.20 36.09 -47.24
CA ASN A 187 28.04 34.79 -47.93
C ASN A 187 29.38 34.09 -48.20
N ASN A 188 30.49 34.83 -48.26
CA ASN A 188 31.82 34.29 -48.48
C ASN A 188 32.70 34.26 -47.22
N LEU A 189 32.22 34.79 -46.11
CA LEU A 189 32.89 34.76 -44.82
C LEU A 189 32.79 33.36 -44.21
N ASN A 190 33.94 32.70 -44.01
CA ASN A 190 34.03 31.41 -43.33
C ASN A 190 35.14 31.44 -42.28
N VAL A 191 34.95 30.65 -41.24
CA VAL A 191 35.94 30.45 -40.16
C VAL A 191 36.45 29.02 -40.24
N SER A 192 37.75 28.82 -40.06
CA SER A 192 38.30 27.47 -39.99
C SER A 192 38.00 26.82 -38.63
N ALA A 193 37.77 25.52 -38.61
CA ALA A 193 37.52 24.79 -37.34
C ALA A 193 38.68 24.97 -36.34
N ASP A 194 39.93 24.98 -36.83
CA ASP A 194 41.11 25.24 -35.99
C ASP A 194 41.16 26.69 -35.49
N GLY A 195 40.76 27.65 -36.31
CA GLY A 195 40.68 29.05 -35.93
C GLY A 195 39.64 29.28 -34.83
N LEU A 196 38.46 28.67 -34.97
CA LEU A 196 37.43 28.66 -33.95
C LEU A 196 37.94 28.05 -32.64
N ARG A 197 38.57 26.87 -32.71
CA ARG A 197 39.09 26.19 -31.52
C ARG A 197 40.12 27.06 -30.78
N LYS A 198 41.06 27.67 -31.50
CA LYS A 198 42.05 28.59 -30.91
C LYS A 198 41.42 29.83 -30.30
N ALA A 199 40.39 30.39 -30.92
CA ALA A 199 39.68 31.54 -30.36
C ALA A 199 38.93 31.19 -29.06
N LEU A 200 38.44 29.95 -28.93
CA LEU A 200 37.79 29.43 -27.73
C LEU A 200 38.76 28.95 -26.65
N GLU A 201 40.03 28.66 -26.99
CA GLU A 201 41.14 28.40 -26.05
C GLU A 201 41.60 29.69 -25.32
N ASN A 202 40.63 30.45 -24.78
CA ASN A 202 40.84 31.68 -24.01
C ASN A 202 40.38 31.44 -22.56
N GLU A 203 41.28 31.63 -21.58
CA GLU A 203 41.00 31.44 -20.16
C GLU A 203 39.81 32.27 -19.65
N VAL A 204 39.57 33.44 -20.23
CA VAL A 204 38.46 34.32 -19.82
C VAL A 204 37.11 33.83 -20.35
N LEU A 205 37.11 33.04 -21.43
CA LEU A 205 35.90 32.42 -21.99
C LEU A 205 35.56 31.08 -21.31
N LYS A 206 36.48 30.49 -20.55
CA LYS A 206 36.30 29.18 -19.92
C LYS A 206 35.05 29.13 -19.05
N GLY A 207 34.16 28.19 -19.37
CA GLY A 207 32.88 28.00 -18.67
C GLY A 207 31.84 29.09 -18.92
N ARG A 208 32.06 29.98 -19.90
CA ARG A 208 31.14 31.07 -20.30
C ARG A 208 30.62 30.93 -21.73
N PHE A 209 30.82 29.79 -22.37
CA PHE A 209 30.25 29.47 -23.67
C PHE A 209 29.80 28.02 -23.73
N ILE A 210 28.86 27.73 -24.62
CA ILE A 210 28.37 26.42 -25.02
C ILE A 210 28.42 26.37 -26.54
N LEU A 211 28.93 25.28 -27.10
CA LEU A 211 29.05 25.05 -28.53
C LEU A 211 27.89 24.19 -29.03
N ALA A 212 27.18 24.66 -30.06
CA ALA A 212 26.13 23.89 -30.73
C ALA A 212 26.40 23.77 -32.24
N VAL A 213 26.00 22.65 -32.84
CA VAL A 213 26.09 22.42 -34.28
C VAL A 213 24.71 22.27 -34.91
N GLY A 214 24.51 22.85 -36.10
CA GLY A 214 23.29 22.66 -36.88
C GLY A 214 23.15 21.22 -37.40
N LYS A 215 22.06 20.54 -37.03
CA LYS A 215 21.80 19.14 -37.42
C LYS A 215 21.65 18.98 -38.92
N THR A 216 20.91 19.87 -39.57
CA THR A 216 20.57 19.78 -41.00
C THR A 216 21.83 19.89 -41.84
N GLU A 217 22.69 20.87 -41.52
CA GLU A 217 23.96 21.09 -42.21
C GLU A 217 24.92 19.93 -41.94
N TRP A 218 24.98 19.42 -40.71
CA TRP A 218 25.80 18.25 -40.38
C TRP A 218 25.36 16.99 -41.13
N GLU A 219 24.06 16.73 -41.24
CA GLU A 219 23.54 15.55 -41.95
C GLU A 219 23.98 15.56 -43.43
N ASN A 220 23.95 16.75 -44.06
CA ASN A 220 24.31 16.99 -45.46
C ASN A 220 25.82 16.90 -45.77
N LEU A 221 26.68 16.71 -44.77
CA LEU A 221 28.11 16.44 -45.00
C LEU A 221 28.34 15.09 -45.67
N LYS A 222 29.21 15.07 -46.69
CA LYS A 222 29.65 13.82 -47.33
C LYS A 222 30.28 12.89 -46.30
N CYS A 223 29.88 11.61 -46.36
CA CYS A 223 30.59 10.50 -45.73
C CYS A 223 31.30 9.73 -46.82
N ASP A 224 32.58 9.99 -47.05
CA ASP A 224 33.48 9.05 -47.73
C ASP A 224 34.41 8.39 -46.69
N ASP A 225 35.15 7.35 -47.09
CA ASP A 225 36.01 6.56 -46.20
C ASP A 225 37.08 7.40 -45.46
N HIS A 226 37.32 8.65 -45.88
CA HIS A 226 38.31 9.56 -45.30
C HIS A 226 37.71 10.70 -44.46
N SER A 227 36.41 11.01 -44.56
CA SER A 227 35.76 12.15 -43.89
C SER A 227 34.82 11.78 -42.74
N ILE A 228 34.47 10.49 -42.58
CA ILE A 228 33.54 10.04 -41.53
C ILE A 228 34.04 10.36 -40.11
N ALA A 229 35.35 10.26 -39.88
CA ALA A 229 35.97 10.56 -38.60
C ALA A 229 35.85 12.04 -38.24
N GLU A 230 36.04 12.94 -39.22
CA GLU A 230 35.90 14.38 -39.01
C GLU A 230 34.44 14.78 -38.78
N LYS A 231 33.51 14.20 -39.54
CA LYS A 231 32.06 14.42 -39.36
C LYS A 231 31.62 14.03 -37.95
N LYS A 232 32.05 12.88 -37.46
CA LYS A 232 31.77 12.43 -36.08
C LYS A 232 32.46 13.29 -35.03
N THR A 233 33.72 13.67 -35.27
CA THR A 233 34.49 14.53 -34.34
C THR A 233 33.78 15.86 -34.14
N LEU A 234 33.28 16.50 -35.19
CA LEU A 234 32.63 17.80 -35.08
C LEU A 234 31.39 17.78 -34.17
N ILE A 235 30.44 16.88 -34.45
CA ILE A 235 29.20 16.78 -33.65
C ILE A 235 29.47 16.31 -32.22
N ASN A 236 30.44 15.42 -32.01
CA ASN A 236 30.79 14.93 -30.68
C ASN A 236 31.64 15.91 -29.87
N SER A 237 32.26 16.90 -30.52
CA SER A 237 32.98 17.99 -29.85
C SER A 237 32.08 19.16 -29.44
N ALA A 238 30.86 19.22 -29.98
CA ALA A 238 29.86 20.19 -29.57
C ALA A 238 29.14 19.72 -28.29
N ASP A 239 28.70 20.66 -27.47
CA ASP A 239 27.91 20.38 -26.27
C ASP A 239 26.45 20.05 -26.63
N LEU A 240 25.93 20.70 -27.70
CA LEU A 240 24.55 20.63 -28.16
C LEU A 240 24.45 20.44 -29.68
N VAL A 241 23.26 20.02 -30.12
CA VAL A 241 22.87 19.98 -31.53
C VAL A 241 21.58 20.78 -31.69
N PHE A 242 21.49 21.65 -32.70
CA PHE A 242 20.30 22.43 -33.00
C PHE A 242 19.53 21.87 -34.19
N THR A 243 18.21 21.95 -34.12
CA THR A 243 17.31 21.71 -35.25
C THR A 243 16.09 22.64 -35.13
N ALA A 244 15.48 22.98 -36.25
CA ALA A 244 14.19 23.65 -36.31
C ALA A 244 13.16 22.66 -36.86
N ALA A 245 12.59 21.84 -35.97
CA ALA A 245 11.68 20.78 -36.35
C ALA A 245 10.29 21.33 -36.68
N GLU A 246 9.62 20.74 -37.67
CA GLU A 246 8.23 21.07 -38.00
C GLU A 246 7.25 20.54 -36.94
N SER A 247 7.62 19.45 -36.27
CA SER A 247 6.81 18.78 -35.25
C SER A 247 7.68 18.10 -34.18
N PRO A 248 7.14 17.86 -32.96
CA PRO A 248 7.79 17.02 -31.96
C PRO A 248 8.14 15.61 -32.46
N GLU A 249 7.32 15.02 -33.33
CA GLU A 249 7.57 13.70 -33.92
C GLU A 249 8.80 13.69 -34.82
N ASP A 250 9.01 14.76 -35.60
CA ASP A 250 10.17 14.87 -36.48
C ASP A 250 11.45 15.12 -35.70
N HIS A 251 11.39 15.88 -34.59
CA HIS A 251 12.48 15.97 -33.62
C HIS A 251 12.81 14.59 -33.03
N ALA A 252 11.82 13.83 -32.56
CA ALA A 252 12.02 12.53 -31.95
C ALA A 252 12.70 11.54 -32.93
N LYS A 253 12.26 11.52 -34.19
CA LYS A 253 12.91 10.74 -35.27
C LYS A 253 14.35 11.19 -35.51
N ALA A 254 14.59 12.50 -35.57
CA ALA A 254 15.94 13.04 -35.77
C ALA A 254 16.88 12.66 -34.62
N ARG A 255 16.41 12.76 -33.37
CA ARG A 255 17.18 12.36 -32.18
C ARG A 255 17.47 10.86 -32.16
N ALA A 256 16.50 10.01 -32.51
CA ALA A 256 16.69 8.57 -32.60
C ALA A 256 17.80 8.20 -33.60
N LYS A 257 17.81 8.82 -34.79
CA LYS A 257 18.88 8.64 -35.78
C LYS A 257 20.27 9.03 -35.27
N LEU A 258 20.38 10.12 -34.49
CA LEU A 258 21.64 10.51 -33.87
C LEU A 258 22.13 9.45 -32.87
N LYS A 259 21.22 8.92 -32.04
CA LYS A 259 21.52 7.81 -31.11
C LYS A 259 21.96 6.55 -31.84
N GLU A 260 21.23 6.13 -32.88
CA GLU A 260 21.59 4.98 -33.73
C GLU A 260 22.96 5.15 -34.41
N SER A 261 23.31 6.39 -34.76
CA SER A 261 24.59 6.73 -35.39
C SER A 261 25.77 6.79 -34.40
N GLY A 262 25.51 6.70 -33.09
CA GLY A 262 26.51 6.78 -32.03
C GLY A 262 27.23 8.13 -31.97
N VAL A 263 26.48 9.22 -32.16
CA VAL A 263 26.97 10.61 -32.08
C VAL A 263 26.20 11.41 -31.03
N ASN A 264 26.66 12.63 -30.73
CA ASN A 264 25.97 13.53 -29.80
C ASN A 264 24.49 13.67 -30.21
N SER A 265 23.61 13.34 -29.26
CA SER A 265 22.15 13.32 -29.41
C SER A 265 21.45 14.29 -28.46
N ASN A 266 22.20 15.23 -27.89
CA ASN A 266 21.70 16.37 -27.12
C ASN A 266 21.08 17.40 -28.07
N LEU A 267 20.01 16.97 -28.74
CA LEU A 267 19.31 17.71 -29.79
C LEU A 267 18.25 18.62 -29.18
N LEU A 268 18.47 19.93 -29.24
CA LEU A 268 17.45 20.93 -28.93
C LEU A 268 16.68 21.33 -30.19
N ASP A 269 15.38 21.50 -30.02
CA ASP A 269 14.55 22.18 -31.00
C ASP A 269 14.56 23.69 -30.73
N CYS A 270 14.91 24.48 -31.73
CA CYS A 270 14.92 25.94 -31.65
C CYS A 270 14.13 26.51 -32.85
N SER A 271 13.59 27.72 -32.73
CA SER A 271 12.68 28.23 -33.76
C SER A 271 13.35 28.63 -35.07
N ASP A 272 14.65 28.91 -35.07
CA ASP A 272 15.38 29.50 -36.21
C ASP A 272 14.64 30.75 -36.74
N ALA A 273 14.12 31.56 -35.82
CA ALA A 273 13.07 32.52 -36.13
C ALA A 273 13.56 33.70 -36.97
N HIS A 274 13.01 33.83 -38.18
CA HIS A 274 13.15 34.98 -39.09
C HIS A 274 11.84 35.75 -39.30
N TRP A 275 10.73 35.23 -38.79
CA TRP A 275 9.38 35.76 -38.95
C TRP A 275 8.75 36.09 -37.59
N LEU A 276 7.82 37.05 -37.57
CA LEU A 276 6.97 37.30 -36.40
C LEU A 276 6.06 36.08 -36.12
N SER A 277 5.64 35.92 -34.86
CA SER A 277 4.86 34.77 -34.37
C SER A 277 3.51 34.60 -35.07
N ALA A 278 3.00 35.65 -35.71
CA ALA A 278 1.76 35.62 -36.50
C ALA A 278 1.92 35.00 -37.91
N SER A 279 3.14 34.73 -38.36
CA SER A 279 3.40 34.07 -39.64
C SER A 279 2.92 32.62 -39.64
N THR A 280 2.65 32.06 -40.82
CA THR A 280 2.41 30.61 -41.00
C THR A 280 3.69 29.83 -41.23
N ASP A 281 4.82 30.51 -41.43
CA ASP A 281 6.13 29.89 -41.59
C ASP A 281 6.55 29.16 -40.30
N LYS A 282 7.28 28.05 -40.41
CA LYS A 282 7.78 27.30 -39.26
C LYS A 282 8.87 28.09 -38.52
N ASP A 283 9.63 28.91 -39.23
CA ASP A 283 10.78 29.67 -38.71
C ASP A 283 10.32 31.00 -38.13
N ARG A 284 9.36 30.93 -37.19
CA ARG A 284 8.71 32.10 -36.56
C ARG A 284 8.94 32.13 -35.05
N ILE A 285 8.93 33.34 -34.49
CA ILE A 285 9.07 33.56 -33.05
C ILE A 285 8.04 32.73 -32.28
N GLY A 286 8.50 31.96 -31.29
CA GLY A 286 7.65 31.13 -30.44
C GLY A 286 7.33 29.74 -31.00
N ASN A 287 7.76 29.39 -32.21
CA ASN A 287 7.66 28.02 -32.73
C ASN A 287 8.85 27.16 -32.27
N CYS A 288 8.95 26.95 -30.95
CA CYS A 288 9.97 26.14 -30.31
C CYS A 288 9.31 25.18 -29.31
N PHE A 289 9.69 23.90 -29.37
CA PHE A 289 9.19 22.80 -28.55
C PHE A 289 10.11 22.46 -27.37
N THR A 290 11.23 23.16 -27.21
CA THR A 290 12.21 22.88 -26.15
C THR A 290 11.77 23.44 -24.79
N TRP A 291 11.59 22.52 -23.85
CA TRP A 291 11.41 22.81 -22.42
C TRP A 291 12.65 22.42 -21.64
N ILE A 292 13.14 23.34 -20.81
CA ILE A 292 14.28 23.11 -19.92
C ILE A 292 13.86 23.30 -18.47
N LYS A 293 14.19 22.32 -17.63
CA LYS A 293 13.96 22.30 -16.19
C LYS A 293 15.18 22.85 -15.44
N ALA A 294 15.29 24.16 -15.39
CA ALA A 294 16.36 24.84 -14.68
C ALA A 294 15.94 26.26 -14.27
N ASP A 295 16.74 26.88 -13.39
CA ASP A 295 16.72 28.32 -13.23
C ASP A 295 17.14 29.00 -14.55
N CYS A 296 16.54 30.15 -14.87
CA CYS A 296 16.83 30.93 -16.08
C CYS A 296 18.19 31.61 -16.00
N THR A 297 19.26 30.81 -15.99
CA THR A 297 20.65 31.24 -15.91
C THR A 297 21.49 30.39 -16.85
N PHE A 298 22.64 30.92 -17.28
CA PHE A 298 23.57 30.15 -18.10
C PHE A 298 24.04 28.85 -17.43
N ARG A 299 24.30 28.88 -16.11
CA ARG A 299 24.61 27.68 -15.32
C ARG A 299 23.46 26.68 -15.29
N GLY A 300 22.22 27.16 -15.30
CA GLY A 300 21.03 26.32 -15.43
C GLY A 300 21.01 25.56 -16.75
N LEU A 301 21.40 26.21 -17.86
CA LEU A 301 21.57 25.55 -19.15
C LEU A 301 22.70 24.52 -19.13
N GLN A 302 23.87 24.86 -18.56
CA GLN A 302 24.98 23.91 -18.40
C GLN A 302 24.56 22.66 -17.63
N GLN A 303 23.81 22.83 -16.53
CA GLN A 303 23.26 21.70 -15.78
C GLN A 303 22.28 20.88 -16.62
N ALA A 304 21.41 21.54 -17.38
CA ALA A 304 20.46 20.85 -18.24
C ALA A 304 21.13 20.06 -19.36
N ILE A 305 22.31 20.46 -19.83
CA ILE A 305 23.08 19.70 -20.83
C ILE A 305 23.71 18.45 -20.21
N GLU A 306 24.28 18.57 -19.00
CA GLU A 306 24.87 17.43 -18.29
C GLU A 306 23.81 16.37 -17.92
N GLU A 307 22.63 16.83 -17.48
CA GLU A 307 21.47 16.00 -17.11
C GLU A 307 20.39 16.02 -18.22
N PHE A 308 20.80 15.88 -19.50
CA PHE A 308 19.95 16.14 -20.67
C PHE A 308 18.62 15.39 -20.66
N ASP A 309 18.63 14.07 -20.49
CA ASP A 309 17.41 13.25 -20.55
C ASP A 309 16.42 13.56 -19.40
N ASP A 310 16.89 14.08 -18.26
CA ASP A 310 16.06 14.40 -17.10
C ASP A 310 15.54 15.85 -17.09
N ARG A 311 16.25 16.76 -17.78
CA ARG A 311 16.02 18.21 -17.72
C ARG A 311 15.61 18.86 -19.01
N VAL A 312 15.74 18.18 -20.13
CA VAL A 312 15.33 18.66 -21.44
C VAL A 312 14.18 17.80 -21.94
N CYS A 313 13.08 18.45 -22.29
CA CYS A 313 11.92 17.80 -22.91
C CYS A 313 11.58 18.57 -24.17
N VAL A 314 11.54 17.88 -25.31
CA VAL A 314 11.10 18.48 -26.58
C VAL A 314 9.72 17.92 -26.91
N GLY A 315 8.73 18.80 -26.98
CA GLY A 315 7.34 18.47 -27.26
C GLY A 315 6.38 19.58 -26.78
N ASP A 316 5.08 19.34 -26.93
CA ASP A 316 4.07 20.33 -26.59
C ASP A 316 4.07 20.68 -25.09
N ASN A 317 4.14 19.66 -24.23
CA ASN A 317 4.13 19.84 -22.78
C ASN A 317 4.87 18.69 -22.08
N PRO A 318 5.80 18.95 -21.14
CA PRO A 318 6.45 17.90 -20.38
C PRO A 318 5.45 17.05 -19.59
N ALA A 319 5.55 15.73 -19.67
CA ALA A 319 4.63 14.79 -19.02
C ALA A 319 4.46 15.07 -17.51
N LYS A 320 5.56 15.40 -16.82
CA LYS A 320 5.52 15.75 -15.40
C LYS A 320 4.74 17.05 -15.14
N ARG A 321 4.88 18.07 -16.00
CA ARG A 321 4.12 19.32 -15.89
C ARG A 321 2.63 19.05 -16.10
N GLN A 322 2.26 18.26 -17.10
CA GLN A 322 0.87 17.85 -17.34
C GLN A 322 0.29 17.08 -16.14
N TYR A 323 1.04 16.15 -15.56
CA TYR A 323 0.62 15.41 -14.36
C TYR A 323 0.31 16.35 -13.18
N VAL A 324 1.15 17.36 -12.95
CA VAL A 324 0.96 18.36 -11.89
C VAL A 324 -0.30 19.19 -12.14
N GLU A 325 -0.53 19.64 -13.38
CA GLU A 325 -1.71 20.41 -13.76
C GLU A 325 -3.02 19.61 -13.65
N LEU A 326 -3.00 18.31 -13.91
CA LEU A 326 -4.16 17.43 -13.70
C LEU A 326 -4.41 17.07 -12.23
N ASN A 327 -3.41 17.24 -11.35
CA ASN A 327 -3.47 16.86 -9.94
C ASN A 327 -3.18 18.04 -9.00
N ARG A 328 -3.62 19.26 -9.37
CA ARG A 328 -3.32 20.51 -8.65
C ARG A 328 -3.66 20.50 -7.15
N THR A 329 -4.62 19.68 -6.72
CA THR A 329 -5.00 19.50 -5.30
C THR A 329 -3.94 18.74 -4.49
N LYS A 330 -2.99 18.04 -5.13
CA LYS A 330 -1.97 17.19 -4.49
C LYS A 330 -0.60 17.86 -4.40
N PHE A 331 -0.40 19.01 -5.06
CA PHE A 331 0.89 19.69 -5.11
C PHE A 331 0.86 21.02 -4.35
N ILE A 332 1.83 21.21 -3.46
CA ILE A 332 2.02 22.47 -2.73
C ILE A 332 2.63 23.49 -3.69
N ARG A 333 2.08 24.70 -3.72
CA ARG A 333 2.61 25.85 -4.45
C ARG A 333 3.55 26.67 -3.58
N SER A 334 3.15 26.95 -2.33
CA SER A 334 3.95 27.73 -1.40
C SER A 334 3.63 27.40 0.05
N VAL A 335 4.59 27.71 0.92
CA VAL A 335 4.49 27.63 2.37
C VAL A 335 4.62 29.04 2.92
N ARG A 336 3.64 29.47 3.70
CA ARG A 336 3.67 30.75 4.40
C ARG A 336 3.64 30.49 5.90
N VAL A 337 4.51 31.17 6.64
CA VAL A 337 4.43 31.23 8.10
C VAL A 337 4.36 32.70 8.47
N ALA A 338 3.36 33.05 9.27
CA ALA A 338 3.13 34.42 9.66
C ALA A 338 2.83 34.51 11.16
N LYS A 339 3.18 35.65 11.74
CA LYS A 339 2.74 36.04 13.07
C LYS A 339 1.27 36.47 13.02
N LYS A 340 0.46 36.03 13.99
CA LYS A 340 -0.94 36.43 14.12
C LYS A 340 -1.08 37.93 14.40
N GLU A 341 -2.14 38.52 13.85
CA GLU A 341 -2.51 39.90 14.16
C GLU A 341 -2.70 40.09 15.67
N GLY A 342 -2.09 41.14 16.23
CA GLY A 342 -2.14 41.44 17.66
C GLY A 342 -1.11 40.74 18.54
N SER A 343 -0.20 39.93 17.98
CA SER A 343 0.91 39.35 18.76
C SER A 343 1.86 40.43 19.29
N LYS A 344 2.23 40.31 20.57
CA LYS A 344 3.14 41.24 21.27
C LYS A 344 4.62 40.83 21.22
N LEU A 345 4.95 39.72 20.53
CA LEU A 345 6.33 39.27 20.42
C LEU A 345 7.15 40.29 19.61
N ALA A 346 8.33 40.67 20.10
CA ALA A 346 9.23 41.59 19.40
C ALA A 346 10.03 40.90 18.28
N ASP A 347 10.25 39.58 18.40
CA ASP A 347 11.07 38.81 17.47
C ASP A 347 10.42 38.70 16.08
N THR A 348 11.23 38.75 15.04
CA THR A 348 10.84 38.60 13.62
C THR A 348 10.94 37.15 13.13
N TRP A 349 10.91 36.18 14.05
CA TRP A 349 10.92 34.77 13.68
C TRP A 349 9.68 34.42 12.86
N PHE A 350 9.81 33.48 11.91
CA PHE A 350 8.66 32.88 11.20
C PHE A 350 7.70 33.89 10.56
N ASP A 351 8.26 34.85 9.82
CA ASP A 351 7.53 35.71 8.89
C ASP A 351 8.12 35.52 7.49
N MET A 352 7.62 34.52 6.78
CA MET A 352 8.17 34.10 5.49
C MET A 352 7.10 33.53 4.56
N GLU A 353 7.31 33.73 3.26
CA GLU A 353 6.61 33.03 2.20
C GLU A 353 7.64 32.39 1.26
N LEU A 354 7.56 31.06 1.11
CA LEU A 354 8.48 30.26 0.33
C LEU A 354 7.71 29.52 -0.78
N PRO A 355 7.89 29.86 -2.06
CA PRO A 355 7.37 29.06 -3.15
C PRO A 355 8.13 27.74 -3.27
N LEU A 356 7.43 26.68 -3.67
CA LEU A 356 7.99 25.34 -3.87
C LEU A 356 7.79 24.88 -5.32
N ASN A 357 8.81 24.19 -5.88
CA ASN A 357 8.62 23.39 -7.08
C ASN A 357 7.79 22.13 -6.77
N SER A 358 7.27 21.49 -7.82
CA SER A 358 6.41 20.30 -7.72
C SER A 358 7.17 18.99 -7.53
N ASP A 359 8.50 19.04 -7.49
CA ASP A 359 9.37 17.85 -7.45
C ASP A 359 10.14 17.80 -6.13
N LEU A 360 11.38 17.32 -6.16
CA LEU A 360 12.22 17.23 -4.98
C LEU A 360 12.63 18.63 -4.49
N VAL A 361 12.37 18.89 -3.21
CA VAL A 361 12.84 20.06 -2.48
C VAL A 361 13.79 19.59 -1.39
N ALA A 362 15.05 20.04 -1.44
CA ALA A 362 16.04 19.76 -0.41
C ALA A 362 16.18 20.97 0.54
N ILE A 363 15.94 20.76 1.85
CA ILE A 363 16.09 21.80 2.88
C ILE A 363 17.46 21.60 3.57
N ILE A 364 18.41 22.46 3.24
CA ILE A 364 19.80 22.38 3.73
C ILE A 364 20.07 23.52 4.71
N GLY A 365 20.87 23.26 5.75
CA GLY A 365 21.27 24.29 6.71
C GLY A 365 21.97 23.70 7.94
N ASN A 366 22.62 24.56 8.72
CA ASN A 366 23.35 24.18 9.93
C ASN A 366 22.44 23.64 11.05
N LYS A 367 23.00 22.97 12.05
CA LYS A 367 22.23 22.52 13.23
C LYS A 367 21.57 23.74 13.90
N GLY A 368 20.27 23.64 14.20
CA GLY A 368 19.49 24.73 14.79
C GLY A 368 18.94 25.76 13.80
N SER A 369 19.16 25.62 12.48
CA SER A 369 18.70 26.58 11.47
C SER A 369 17.20 26.53 11.13
N GLY A 370 16.37 25.84 11.92
CA GLY A 370 14.92 25.77 11.70
C GLY A 370 14.43 24.75 10.66
N LYS A 371 15.27 23.85 10.12
CA LYS A 371 14.85 22.83 9.13
C LYS A 371 13.68 21.97 9.61
N SER A 372 13.81 21.39 10.80
CA SER A 372 12.75 20.57 11.41
C SER A 372 11.52 21.38 11.74
N ALA A 373 11.67 22.67 12.06
CA ALA A 373 10.53 23.55 12.29
C ALA A 373 9.71 23.72 11.01
N LEU A 374 10.36 24.01 9.87
CA LEU A 374 9.68 24.12 8.58
C LEU A 374 8.99 22.80 8.19
N ALA A 375 9.66 21.66 8.36
CA ALA A 375 9.09 20.35 8.06
C ALA A 375 7.85 20.04 8.93
N ASP A 376 7.92 20.26 10.25
CA ASP A 376 6.79 20.07 11.16
C ASP A 376 5.62 21.01 10.81
N ILE A 377 5.89 22.26 10.43
CA ILE A 377 4.86 23.24 10.04
C ILE A 377 4.14 22.80 8.75
N ILE A 378 4.90 22.36 7.73
CA ILE A 378 4.33 21.83 6.49
C ILE A 378 3.47 20.60 6.79
N ALA A 379 3.98 19.68 7.63
CA ALA A 379 3.28 18.47 8.01
C ALA A 379 1.97 18.77 8.78
N LEU A 380 2.01 19.72 9.72
CA LEU A 380 0.84 20.18 10.47
C LEU A 380 -0.22 20.78 9.55
N ALA A 381 0.16 21.74 8.71
CA ALA A 381 -0.75 22.38 7.77
C ALA A 381 -1.25 21.41 6.67
N GLY A 382 -0.52 20.33 6.40
CA GLY A 382 -0.95 19.21 5.57
C GLY A 382 -1.81 18.16 6.27
N ASN A 383 -2.18 18.40 7.54
CA ASN A 383 -2.97 17.50 8.40
C ASN A 383 -2.37 16.09 8.55
N THR A 384 -1.04 15.98 8.73
CA THR A 384 -0.42 14.66 8.91
C THR A 384 -1.00 13.91 10.12
N LYS A 385 -1.15 12.59 10.02
CA LYS A 385 -1.53 11.74 11.15
C LYS A 385 -0.36 11.44 12.09
N ASN A 386 0.88 11.71 11.66
CA ASN A 386 2.11 11.47 12.42
C ASN A 386 2.54 12.66 13.30
N TYR A 387 1.63 13.59 13.63
CA TYR A 387 1.94 14.83 14.36
C TYR A 387 2.51 14.60 15.77
N ARG A 388 2.24 13.45 16.39
CA ARG A 388 2.81 13.09 17.71
C ARG A 388 4.32 12.92 17.69
N SER A 389 4.89 12.67 16.51
CA SER A 389 6.33 12.49 16.31
C SER A 389 7.04 13.78 15.89
N PHE A 390 6.39 14.95 16.03
CA PHE A 390 6.99 16.25 15.75
C PHE A 390 8.20 16.53 16.64
N SER A 391 9.30 16.92 15.98
CA SER A 391 10.58 17.15 16.64
C SER A 391 10.75 18.59 17.14
N PHE A 392 9.95 19.53 16.64
CA PHE A 392 9.96 20.96 16.98
C PHE A 392 8.61 21.44 17.54
N LEU A 393 7.49 21.09 16.90
CA LEU A 393 6.13 21.47 17.33
C LEU A 393 5.61 20.53 18.44
N ASN A 394 6.28 20.55 19.60
CA ASN A 394 5.90 19.74 20.77
C ASN A 394 6.00 20.54 22.08
N ALA A 395 5.44 19.97 23.15
CA ALA A 395 5.31 20.62 24.46
C ALA A 395 6.64 20.88 25.19
N VAL A 396 7.75 20.29 24.74
CA VAL A 396 9.09 20.50 25.30
C VAL A 396 9.85 21.60 24.54
N ARG A 397 9.34 22.02 23.37
CA ARG A 397 9.96 23.01 22.50
C ARG A 397 9.01 24.16 22.16
N PHE A 398 8.60 24.30 20.91
CA PHE A 398 7.92 25.52 20.45
C PHE A 398 6.49 25.66 21.00
N ARG A 399 5.86 24.54 21.41
CA ARG A 399 4.56 24.51 22.09
C ARG A 399 4.68 24.45 23.62
N ASP A 400 5.81 24.85 24.20
CA ASP A 400 5.96 24.90 25.65
C ASP A 400 4.86 25.79 26.29
N PRO A 401 4.01 25.23 27.18
CA PRO A 401 2.93 25.97 27.84
C PRO A 401 3.39 27.17 28.67
N ARG A 402 4.67 27.21 29.07
CA ARG A 402 5.27 28.31 29.85
C ARG A 402 5.60 29.51 28.98
N THR A 403 6.15 29.27 27.78
CA THR A 403 6.58 30.34 26.87
C THR A 403 5.45 30.77 25.93
N ARG A 404 4.52 29.86 25.62
CA ARG A 404 3.36 30.11 24.75
C ARG A 404 3.73 30.76 23.43
N LEU A 405 4.87 30.38 22.83
CA LEU A 405 5.34 30.99 21.58
C LEU A 405 4.46 30.58 20.41
N ALA A 406 4.18 29.28 20.23
CA ALA A 406 3.45 28.74 19.09
C ALA A 406 2.07 29.39 18.84
N GLN A 407 1.34 29.77 19.89
CA GLN A 407 0.00 30.38 19.75
C GLN A 407 0.00 31.70 18.96
N ASN A 408 1.17 32.34 18.82
CA ASN A 408 1.36 33.61 18.11
C ASN A 408 1.58 33.44 16.61
N PHE A 409 1.66 32.21 16.10
CA PHE A 409 2.04 31.92 14.71
C PHE A 409 1.02 31.03 14.03
N VAL A 410 0.90 31.23 12.72
CA VAL A 410 0.04 30.45 11.84
C VAL A 410 0.86 29.96 10.65
N GLY A 411 0.70 28.69 10.30
CA GLY A 411 1.25 28.09 9.10
C GLY A 411 0.16 27.91 8.04
N THR A 412 0.46 28.27 6.80
CA THR A 412 -0.45 28.13 5.65
C THR A 412 0.28 27.43 4.50
N LEU A 413 -0.32 26.38 3.98
CA LEU A 413 0.02 25.82 2.67
C LEU A 413 -0.94 26.40 1.63
N VAL A 414 -0.40 26.88 0.52
CA VAL A 414 -1.19 27.18 -0.68
C VAL A 414 -0.94 26.05 -1.67
N TRP A 415 -2.01 25.42 -2.12
CA TRP A 415 -1.96 24.33 -3.11
C TRP A 415 -1.97 24.89 -4.53
N ARG A 416 -1.58 24.09 -5.53
CA ARG A 416 -1.53 24.53 -6.94
C ARG A 416 -2.91 24.86 -7.51
N ASP A 417 -3.99 24.34 -6.93
CA ASP A 417 -5.38 24.71 -7.27
C ASP A 417 -5.77 26.09 -6.70
N GLY A 418 -4.91 26.70 -5.88
CA GLY A 418 -5.14 27.97 -5.19
C GLY A 418 -5.82 27.82 -3.83
N SER A 419 -6.25 26.61 -3.44
CA SER A 419 -6.83 26.37 -2.13
C SER A 419 -5.77 26.58 -1.03
N PRO A 420 -6.11 27.23 0.09
CA PRO A 420 -5.24 27.29 1.26
C PRO A 420 -5.56 26.16 2.25
N THR A 421 -4.58 25.76 3.05
CA THR A 421 -4.80 25.00 4.29
C THR A 421 -3.99 25.66 5.39
N THR A 422 -4.70 26.14 6.41
CA THR A 422 -4.14 27.00 7.45
C THR A 422 -4.32 26.35 8.81
N ARG A 423 -3.27 26.34 9.63
CA ARG A 423 -3.30 25.79 10.99
C ARG A 423 -2.48 26.66 11.94
N ASP A 424 -3.00 26.83 13.15
CA ASP A 424 -2.29 27.46 14.24
C ASP A 424 -1.19 26.52 14.75
N LEU A 425 0.00 27.07 15.00
CA LEU A 425 1.17 26.22 15.31
C LEU A 425 1.08 25.53 16.68
N ASP A 426 0.14 25.92 17.54
CA ASP A 426 -0.16 25.32 18.84
C ASP A 426 -1.27 24.26 18.82
N GLN A 427 -1.93 24.04 17.68
CA GLN A 427 -3.03 23.09 17.55
C GLN A 427 -2.61 21.78 16.87
N ASP A 428 -3.29 20.68 17.19
CA ASP A 428 -3.14 19.43 16.46
C ASP A 428 -4.05 19.39 15.21
N PRO A 429 -3.70 18.59 14.19
CA PRO A 429 -4.62 18.32 13.08
C PRO A 429 -5.94 17.73 13.58
N GLU A 430 -7.06 18.18 13.00
CA GLU A 430 -8.36 17.59 13.33
C GLU A 430 -8.41 16.09 12.92
N PRO A 431 -8.93 15.19 13.76
CA PRO A 431 -8.97 13.76 13.46
C PRO A 431 -9.70 13.43 12.15
N SER A 432 -10.76 14.17 11.83
CA SER A 432 -11.59 14.03 10.63
C SER A 432 -10.96 14.64 9.36
N SER A 433 -9.90 15.46 9.49
CA SER A 433 -9.25 16.07 8.33
C SER A 433 -8.57 15.02 7.45
N VAL A 434 -8.66 15.22 6.13
CA VAL A 434 -7.92 14.41 5.16
C VAL A 434 -6.43 14.73 5.27
N GLU A 435 -5.61 13.69 5.44
CA GLU A 435 -4.15 13.82 5.39
C GLU A 435 -3.74 14.11 3.94
N ARG A 436 -3.20 15.31 3.71
CA ARG A 436 -2.71 15.74 2.39
C ARG A 436 -1.18 15.71 2.29
N VAL A 437 -0.49 15.69 3.43
CA VAL A 437 0.97 15.54 3.52
C VAL A 437 1.28 14.37 4.44
N LYS A 438 1.93 13.34 3.90
CA LYS A 438 2.50 12.25 4.69
C LYS A 438 3.84 12.71 5.24
N TYR A 439 3.97 12.74 6.57
CA TYR A 439 5.20 13.13 7.25
C TYR A 439 5.88 11.92 7.89
N LEU A 440 7.17 11.72 7.57
CA LEU A 440 7.99 10.63 8.09
C LEU A 440 9.15 11.22 8.91
N PRO A 441 8.92 11.56 10.20
CA PRO A 441 9.98 12.05 11.05
C PRO A 441 11.02 10.97 11.34
N GLN A 442 12.25 11.39 11.62
CA GLN A 442 13.36 10.48 11.93
C GLN A 442 13.03 9.54 13.09
N SER A 443 12.46 10.05 14.19
CA SER A 443 12.09 9.21 15.34
C SER A 443 11.04 8.15 14.99
N TYR A 444 10.11 8.46 14.08
CA TYR A 444 9.11 7.50 13.62
C TYR A 444 9.74 6.39 12.77
N LEU A 445 10.68 6.74 11.89
CA LEU A 445 11.46 5.76 11.12
C LEU A 445 12.31 4.89 12.06
N GLU A 446 12.96 5.48 13.05
CA GLU A 446 13.73 4.74 14.06
C GLU A 446 12.85 3.76 14.83
N THR A 447 11.66 4.15 15.28
CA THR A 447 10.71 3.23 15.92
C THR A 447 10.31 2.10 14.97
N LEU A 448 9.92 2.44 13.74
CA LEU A 448 9.47 1.47 12.73
C LEU A 448 10.57 0.47 12.36
N CYS A 449 11.84 0.90 12.31
CA CYS A 449 12.98 0.04 12.02
C CYS A 449 13.50 -0.75 13.23
N ASN A 450 13.47 -0.17 14.43
CA ASN A 450 13.96 -0.83 15.64
C ASN A 450 13.03 -1.95 16.13
N GLU A 451 11.73 -1.86 15.84
CA GLU A 451 10.74 -2.90 16.17
C GLU A 451 10.76 -4.10 15.22
N LEU A 452 11.57 -4.08 14.14
CA LEU A 452 11.75 -5.23 13.24
C LEU A 452 12.61 -6.36 13.88
N GLY A 453 13.20 -6.12 15.06
CA GLY A 453 13.97 -7.12 15.78
C GLY A 453 13.11 -8.16 16.52
N ALA A 454 13.32 -9.44 16.19
CA ALA A 454 12.85 -10.66 16.86
C ALA A 454 11.39 -11.13 16.66
N GLY A 455 10.56 -10.46 15.85
CA GLY A 455 9.20 -10.99 15.60
C GLY A 455 8.30 -10.26 14.61
N GLY A 456 8.81 -9.25 13.88
CA GLY A 456 7.97 -8.37 13.08
C GLY A 456 7.17 -7.39 13.96
N SER A 457 6.99 -6.16 13.46
CA SER A 457 6.21 -5.14 14.16
C SER A 457 4.81 -5.07 13.56
N ALA A 458 3.77 -5.19 14.38
CA ALA A 458 2.38 -5.02 13.94
C ALA A 458 2.16 -3.66 13.24
N THR A 459 2.91 -2.63 13.63
CA THR A 459 2.87 -1.29 13.03
C THR A 459 3.53 -1.24 11.66
N PHE A 460 4.65 -1.96 11.47
CA PHE A 460 5.27 -2.11 10.15
C PHE A 460 4.39 -2.92 9.20
N ASP A 461 3.89 -4.07 9.66
CA ASP A 461 3.02 -4.95 8.88
C ASP A 461 1.74 -4.23 8.43
N ALA A 462 1.17 -3.36 9.27
CA ALA A 462 0.00 -2.57 8.92
C ALA A 462 0.28 -1.56 7.80
N GLU A 463 1.41 -0.83 7.84
CA GLU A 463 1.77 0.09 6.74
C GLU A 463 2.13 -0.69 5.47
N LEU A 464 2.81 -1.83 5.59
CA LEU A 464 3.10 -2.73 4.48
C LEU A 464 1.81 -3.21 3.80
N ARG A 465 0.81 -3.66 4.59
CA ARG A 465 -0.50 -4.07 4.07
C ARG A 465 -1.23 -2.95 3.34
N LYS A 466 -1.11 -1.68 3.78
CA LYS A 466 -1.69 -0.53 3.07
C LYS A 466 -1.05 -0.30 1.71
N ILE A 467 0.28 -0.37 1.65
CA ILE A 467 1.03 -0.27 0.39
C ILE A 467 0.62 -1.42 -0.53
N ILE A 468 0.58 -2.65 0.00
CA ILE A 468 0.18 -3.83 -0.75
C ILE A 468 -1.20 -3.61 -1.36
N TYR A 469 -2.18 -3.22 -0.54
CA TYR A 469 -3.55 -2.96 -0.98
C TYR A 469 -3.64 -1.91 -2.09
N SER A 470 -2.82 -0.86 -2.03
CA SER A 470 -2.81 0.21 -3.04
C SER A 470 -2.36 -0.25 -4.44
N HIS A 471 -1.67 -1.39 -4.52
CA HIS A 471 -1.22 -2.02 -5.77
C HIS A 471 -2.09 -3.21 -6.19
N VAL A 472 -3.09 -3.61 -5.39
CA VAL A 472 -4.07 -4.62 -5.80
C VAL A 472 -5.02 -3.98 -6.83
N PRO A 473 -5.21 -4.57 -8.02
CA PRO A 473 -6.15 -4.08 -9.04
C PRO A 473 -7.57 -3.89 -8.47
N LEU A 474 -8.31 -2.90 -8.96
CA LEU A 474 -9.65 -2.58 -8.42
C LEU A 474 -10.62 -3.76 -8.53
N GLU A 475 -10.51 -4.54 -9.61
CA GLU A 475 -11.24 -5.77 -9.84
C GLU A 475 -10.94 -6.86 -8.79
N ASP A 476 -9.71 -6.89 -8.26
CA ASP A 476 -9.27 -7.87 -7.26
C ASP A 476 -9.50 -7.39 -5.81
N GLN A 477 -9.80 -6.10 -5.61
CA GLN A 477 -10.16 -5.53 -4.31
C GLN A 477 -11.54 -5.97 -3.81
N LEU A 478 -12.41 -6.45 -4.70
CA LEU A 478 -13.76 -6.97 -4.39
C LEU A 478 -14.60 -6.02 -3.51
N GLY A 479 -14.48 -4.71 -3.76
CA GLY A 479 -15.22 -3.67 -3.02
C GLY A 479 -14.81 -3.50 -1.56
N GLN A 480 -13.73 -4.14 -1.11
CA GLN A 480 -13.26 -4.01 0.26
C GLN A 480 -12.52 -2.68 0.48
N SER A 481 -12.34 -2.29 1.73
CA SER A 481 -11.69 -1.01 2.10
C SER A 481 -10.25 -1.16 2.57
N SER A 482 -9.80 -2.39 2.78
CA SER A 482 -8.45 -2.70 3.29
C SER A 482 -8.03 -4.12 2.97
N MET A 483 -6.72 -4.37 3.04
CA MET A 483 -6.14 -5.70 2.89
C MET A 483 -6.72 -6.70 3.89
N ASP A 484 -6.93 -6.29 5.15
CA ASP A 484 -7.48 -7.17 6.18
C ASP A 484 -8.93 -7.56 5.88
N ALA A 485 -9.74 -6.62 5.39
CA ALA A 485 -11.11 -6.89 4.97
C ALA A 485 -11.14 -7.83 3.75
N LEU A 486 -10.25 -7.62 2.76
CA LEU A 486 -10.12 -8.49 1.59
C LEU A 486 -9.68 -9.91 1.96
N LEU A 487 -8.67 -10.03 2.82
CA LEU A 487 -8.19 -11.32 3.32
C LEU A 487 -9.32 -12.05 4.04
N ASN A 488 -9.99 -11.38 4.98
CA ASN A 488 -11.11 -11.97 5.69
C ASN A 488 -12.22 -12.41 4.73
N PHE A 489 -12.61 -11.58 3.76
CA PHE A 489 -13.61 -11.95 2.75
C PHE A 489 -13.24 -13.24 2.01
N LYS A 490 -11.98 -13.36 1.54
CA LYS A 490 -11.50 -14.55 0.82
C LYS A 490 -11.42 -15.82 1.68
N VAL A 491 -11.09 -15.68 2.97
CA VAL A 491 -10.83 -16.85 3.84
C VAL A 491 -11.92 -17.11 4.88
N THR A 492 -13.05 -16.38 4.86
CA THR A 492 -14.12 -16.52 5.86
C THR A 492 -14.64 -17.94 5.94
N GLU A 493 -14.96 -18.56 4.79
CA GLU A 493 -15.47 -19.94 4.76
C GLU A 493 -14.42 -20.96 5.18
N ILE A 494 -13.14 -20.73 4.83
CA ILE A 494 -12.02 -21.57 5.28
C ILE A 494 -11.90 -21.51 6.81
N ASN A 495 -11.99 -20.31 7.39
CA ASN A 495 -11.92 -20.09 8.84
C ASN A 495 -13.11 -20.73 9.58
N LYS A 496 -14.33 -20.64 9.02
CA LYS A 496 -15.51 -21.31 9.59
C LYS A 496 -15.34 -22.83 9.58
N ALA A 497 -14.90 -23.40 8.45
CA ALA A 497 -14.63 -24.83 8.34
C ALA A 497 -13.56 -25.27 9.37
N MET A 498 -12.47 -24.53 9.49
CA MET A 498 -11.44 -24.77 10.51
C MET A 498 -12.00 -24.70 11.93
N GLY A 499 -12.89 -23.74 12.23
CA GLY A 499 -13.56 -23.63 13.52
C GLY A 499 -14.40 -24.87 13.86
N GLY A 500 -15.16 -25.39 12.90
CA GLY A 500 -15.93 -26.62 13.04
C GLY A 500 -15.05 -27.84 13.34
N LEU A 501 -13.98 -28.03 12.58
CA LEU A 501 -13.03 -29.14 12.78
C LEU A 501 -12.30 -29.05 14.12
N ARG A 502 -11.93 -27.83 14.57
CA ARG A 502 -11.36 -27.61 15.92
C ARG A 502 -12.34 -28.02 17.01
N GLY A 503 -13.62 -27.74 16.84
CA GLY A 503 -14.68 -28.20 17.75
C GLY A 503 -14.76 -29.72 17.84
N GLN A 504 -14.65 -30.42 16.71
CA GLN A 504 -14.61 -31.89 16.68
C GLN A 504 -13.37 -32.45 17.37
N ILE A 505 -12.19 -31.86 17.16
CA ILE A 505 -10.97 -32.23 17.88
C ILE A 505 -11.15 -32.02 19.39
N ALA A 506 -11.76 -30.91 19.81
CA ALA A 506 -12.01 -30.65 21.22
C ALA A 506 -12.90 -31.73 21.85
N ALA A 507 -13.98 -32.15 21.17
CA ALA A 507 -14.84 -33.23 21.62
C ALA A 507 -14.09 -34.58 21.71
N LEU A 508 -13.34 -34.95 20.66
CA LEU A 508 -12.51 -36.16 20.66
C LEU A 508 -11.46 -36.15 21.77
N ASN A 509 -10.84 -35.00 22.05
CA ASN A 509 -9.88 -34.89 23.14
C ASN A 509 -10.51 -35.18 24.50
N VAL A 510 -11.78 -34.79 24.74
CA VAL A 510 -12.48 -35.14 25.98
C VAL A 510 -12.68 -36.66 26.09
N GLU A 511 -13.06 -37.31 24.99
CA GLU A 511 -13.21 -38.77 24.94
C GLU A 511 -11.89 -39.50 25.14
N ILE A 512 -10.83 -39.09 24.43
CA ILE A 512 -9.46 -39.61 24.58
C ILE A 512 -9.00 -39.53 26.03
N LEU A 513 -9.08 -38.34 26.65
CA LEU A 513 -8.69 -38.14 28.05
C LEU A 513 -9.53 -39.00 29.01
N GLY A 514 -10.82 -39.19 28.71
CA GLY A 514 -11.69 -40.08 29.48
C GLY A 514 -11.25 -41.55 29.39
N THR A 515 -10.93 -42.02 28.19
CA THR A 515 -10.45 -43.38 27.93
C THR A 515 -9.07 -43.63 28.54
N GLU A 516 -8.12 -42.70 28.37
CA GLU A 516 -6.79 -42.73 28.98
C GLU A 516 -6.89 -42.81 30.51
N ARG A 517 -7.78 -42.01 31.12
CA ARG A 517 -8.00 -42.05 32.57
C ARG A 517 -8.42 -43.42 33.08
N ARG A 518 -9.23 -44.14 32.31
CA ARG A 518 -9.72 -45.49 32.66
C ARG A 518 -8.69 -46.58 32.39
N LEU A 519 -7.69 -46.30 31.54
CA LEU A 519 -6.57 -47.20 31.26
C LEU A 519 -5.45 -47.13 32.31
N PHE A 520 -5.42 -46.10 33.17
CA PHE A 520 -4.45 -46.04 34.25
C PHE A 520 -4.53 -47.28 35.16
N PRO A 521 -3.39 -47.90 35.52
CA PRO A 521 -3.37 -49.06 36.41
C PRO A 521 -4.12 -48.82 37.72
N GLU A 522 -4.02 -47.61 38.27
CA GLU A 522 -4.66 -47.20 39.51
C GLU A 522 -6.20 -47.24 39.42
N PHE A 523 -6.77 -46.94 38.24
CA PHE A 523 -8.21 -47.02 38.02
C PHE A 523 -8.69 -48.46 38.11
N LYS A 524 -8.02 -49.38 37.40
CA LYS A 524 -8.31 -50.82 37.48
C LYS A 524 -8.09 -51.35 38.90
N GLU A 525 -7.00 -50.97 39.55
CA GLU A 525 -6.72 -51.36 40.94
C GLU A 525 -7.81 -50.86 41.90
N SER A 526 -8.32 -49.65 41.69
CA SER A 526 -9.42 -49.10 42.50
C SER A 526 -10.71 -49.91 42.36
N LEU A 527 -11.08 -50.33 41.14
CA LEU A 527 -12.25 -51.18 40.90
C LEU A 527 -12.07 -52.56 41.52
N VAL A 528 -10.87 -53.15 41.39
CA VAL A 528 -10.54 -54.44 42.01
C VAL A 528 -10.60 -54.36 43.53
N LYS A 529 -10.09 -53.28 44.14
CA LYS A 529 -10.19 -53.04 45.59
C LYS A 529 -11.64 -52.85 46.04
N GLN A 530 -12.45 -52.11 45.29
CA GLN A 530 -13.89 -51.96 45.57
C GLN A 530 -14.63 -53.29 45.47
N LEU A 531 -14.32 -54.10 44.45
CA LEU A 531 -14.89 -55.44 44.29
C LEU A 531 -14.49 -56.36 45.46
N ALA A 532 -13.22 -56.32 45.87
CA ALA A 532 -12.74 -57.08 47.03
C ALA A 532 -13.44 -56.64 48.32
N ALA A 533 -13.61 -55.33 48.54
CA ALA A 533 -14.35 -54.81 49.68
C ALA A 533 -15.82 -55.24 49.68
N LYS A 534 -16.49 -55.21 48.52
CA LYS A 534 -17.88 -55.69 48.38
C LYS A 534 -18.02 -57.20 48.57
N LYS A 535 -17.04 -57.99 48.11
CA LYS A 535 -16.99 -59.44 48.37
C LYS A 535 -16.73 -59.76 49.85
N ALA A 536 -15.89 -58.98 50.53
CA ALA A 536 -15.67 -59.09 51.97
C ALA A 536 -16.92 -58.66 52.77
N GLU A 537 -17.62 -57.61 52.34
CA GLU A 537 -18.92 -57.19 52.90
C GLU A 537 -19.95 -58.31 52.76
N LEU A 538 -20.04 -58.96 51.58
CA LEU A 538 -20.91 -60.12 51.36
C LEU A 538 -20.54 -61.29 52.29
N ALA A 539 -19.25 -61.62 52.44
CA ALA A 539 -18.80 -62.70 53.32
C ALA A 539 -19.12 -62.40 54.80
N SER A 540 -18.87 -61.18 55.25
CA SER A 540 -19.20 -60.74 56.62
C SER A 540 -20.70 -60.74 56.86
N LEU A 541 -21.51 -60.34 55.87
CA LEU A 541 -22.96 -60.49 55.93
C LEU A 541 -23.31 -61.97 56.07
N GLU A 542 -22.76 -62.87 55.27
CA GLU A 542 -23.05 -64.30 55.34
C GLU A 542 -22.74 -64.93 56.71
N GLU A 543 -21.66 -64.51 57.38
CA GLU A 543 -21.33 -64.93 58.74
C GLU A 543 -22.28 -64.33 59.80
N ALA A 544 -22.81 -63.14 59.56
CA ALA A 544 -23.77 -62.45 60.43
C ALA A 544 -25.22 -62.91 60.24
N LYS A 545 -25.45 -64.10 59.65
CA LYS A 545 -26.79 -64.66 59.49
C LYS A 545 -27.46 -64.82 60.87
N PRO A 546 -28.67 -64.26 61.08
CA PRO A 546 -29.35 -64.35 62.37
C PRO A 546 -29.52 -65.81 62.82
N ARG A 547 -29.26 -66.06 64.10
CA ARG A 547 -29.36 -67.42 64.68
C ARG A 547 -30.83 -67.84 64.76
N GLN A 548 -31.12 -69.03 64.27
CA GLN A 548 -32.47 -69.57 64.23
C GLN A 548 -33.06 -69.70 65.64
N VAL A 549 -34.19 -69.01 65.87
CA VAL A 549 -34.99 -69.12 67.10
C VAL A 549 -36.15 -70.08 66.84
N GLU A 550 -36.43 -71.00 67.77
CA GLU A 550 -37.56 -71.94 67.66
C GLU A 550 -38.90 -71.19 67.63
N ASP A 551 -39.82 -71.64 66.77
CA ASP A 551 -41.16 -71.06 66.64
C ASP A 551 -41.95 -71.27 67.95
N PRO A 552 -42.31 -70.20 68.69
CA PRO A 552 -43.04 -70.31 69.95
C PRO A 552 -44.44 -70.94 69.82
N ASN A 553 -44.96 -71.08 68.61
CA ASN A 553 -46.29 -71.66 68.33
C ASN A 553 -46.28 -73.17 68.07
N ALA A 554 -45.14 -73.85 68.20
CA ALA A 554 -45.02 -75.30 67.94
C ALA A 554 -45.61 -76.21 69.04
N SER A 555 -45.90 -75.70 70.25
CA SER A 555 -46.49 -76.48 71.36
C SER A 555 -47.98 -76.16 71.58
N PRO A 556 -48.86 -77.16 71.82
CA PRO A 556 -50.31 -76.97 71.95
C PRO A 556 -50.80 -76.08 73.13
N GLU A 557 -49.94 -75.78 74.10
CA GLU A 557 -50.33 -75.24 75.41
C GLU A 557 -50.11 -73.72 75.58
N ALA A 558 -49.69 -73.01 74.53
CA ALA A 558 -49.57 -71.54 74.53
C ALA A 558 -50.78 -70.84 73.85
N LEU A 559 -51.76 -70.48 74.68
CA LEU A 559 -52.82 -69.44 74.59
C LEU A 559 -53.38 -69.01 73.21
N GLU A 560 -54.72 -69.10 73.06
CA GLU A 560 -55.50 -68.45 71.98
C GLU A 560 -55.25 -66.93 71.82
N GLU A 561 -54.94 -66.20 72.90
CA GLU A 561 -54.57 -64.77 72.86
C GLU A 561 -53.27 -64.50 72.10
N SER A 562 -52.37 -65.50 72.06
CA SER A 562 -51.03 -65.42 71.49
C SER A 562 -51.04 -65.58 69.96
N LYS A 563 -51.92 -66.45 69.44
CA LYS A 563 -52.15 -66.63 67.98
C LYS A 563 -52.82 -65.41 67.34
N ALA A 564 -53.74 -64.75 68.04
CA ALA A 564 -54.42 -63.56 67.53
C ALA A 564 -53.45 -62.36 67.39
N ALA A 565 -52.58 -62.14 68.38
CA ALA A 565 -51.55 -61.09 68.33
C ALA A 565 -50.47 -61.38 67.26
N ALA A 566 -50.01 -62.63 67.14
CA ALA A 566 -49.04 -63.03 66.12
C ALA A 566 -49.60 -62.88 64.69
N THR A 567 -50.83 -63.34 64.44
CA THR A 567 -51.49 -63.17 63.12
C THR A 567 -51.69 -61.70 62.77
N LYS A 568 -51.98 -60.83 63.76
CA LYS A 568 -52.11 -59.38 63.54
C LYS A 568 -50.77 -58.73 63.20
N ILE A 569 -49.67 -59.14 63.84
CA ILE A 569 -48.33 -58.65 63.55
C ILE A 569 -47.84 -59.15 62.19
N ASP A 570 -47.95 -60.45 61.90
CA ASP A 570 -47.61 -61.01 60.58
C ASP A 570 -48.42 -60.30 59.47
N GLY A 571 -49.71 -59.99 59.72
CA GLY A 571 -50.56 -59.23 58.80
C GLY A 571 -50.10 -57.78 58.57
N LEU A 572 -49.72 -57.06 59.64
CA LEU A 572 -49.17 -55.70 59.56
C LEU A 572 -47.78 -55.67 58.92
N GLU A 573 -46.93 -56.68 59.18
CA GLU A 573 -45.62 -56.85 58.54
C GLU A 573 -45.75 -57.16 57.05
N GLN A 574 -46.72 -57.99 56.67
CA GLN A 574 -47.03 -58.25 55.26
C GLN A 574 -47.50 -56.98 54.56
N GLN A 575 -48.40 -56.20 55.18
CA GLN A 575 -48.84 -54.91 54.65
C GLN A 575 -47.69 -53.90 54.52
N LEU A 576 -46.77 -53.85 55.49
CA LEU A 576 -45.58 -52.99 55.43
C LEU A 576 -44.61 -53.44 54.33
N GLN A 577 -44.45 -54.76 54.13
CA GLN A 577 -43.64 -55.32 53.06
C GLN A 577 -44.25 -54.99 51.68
N ASP A 578 -45.57 -55.06 51.55
CA ASP A 578 -46.28 -54.77 50.30
C ASP A 578 -46.22 -53.27 49.97
N VAL A 579 -46.38 -52.38 50.97
CA VAL A 579 -46.13 -50.94 50.82
C VAL A 579 -44.67 -50.66 50.45
N GLY A 580 -43.71 -51.41 51.01
CA GLY A 580 -42.30 -51.29 50.66
C GLY A 580 -41.97 -51.74 49.22
N LYS A 581 -42.62 -52.82 48.74
CA LYS A 581 -42.52 -53.26 47.33
C LYS A 581 -43.17 -52.24 46.39
N GLU A 582 -44.29 -51.64 46.78
CA GLU A 582 -44.95 -50.55 46.06
C GLU A 582 -44.05 -49.31 45.96
N GLU A 583 -43.43 -48.88 47.08
CA GLU A 583 -42.48 -47.76 47.13
C GLU A 583 -41.27 -48.01 46.20
N ALA A 584 -40.69 -49.22 46.25
CA ALA A 584 -39.54 -49.59 45.42
C ALA A 584 -39.89 -49.53 43.92
N ARG A 585 -41.04 -50.08 43.51
CA ARG A 585 -41.53 -50.02 42.12
C ARG A 585 -41.76 -48.59 41.65
N LEU A 586 -42.35 -47.74 42.49
CA LEU A 586 -42.56 -46.33 42.16
C LEU A 586 -41.23 -45.56 42.00
N ARG A 587 -40.25 -45.80 42.89
CA ARG A 587 -38.91 -45.19 42.77
C ARG A 587 -38.15 -45.64 41.52
N GLU A 588 -38.25 -46.93 41.16
CA GLU A 588 -37.64 -47.48 39.95
C GLU A 588 -38.29 -46.92 38.68
N ALA A 589 -39.63 -46.86 38.66
CA ALA A 589 -40.38 -46.22 37.58
C ALA A 589 -39.99 -44.74 37.43
N LYS A 590 -39.91 -43.99 38.54
CA LYS A 590 -39.46 -42.59 38.53
C LYS A 590 -38.05 -42.44 37.95
N SER A 591 -37.11 -43.30 38.36
CA SER A 591 -35.73 -43.29 37.84
C SER A 591 -35.69 -43.49 36.32
N THR A 592 -36.45 -44.48 35.84
CA THR A 592 -36.55 -44.79 34.41
C THR A 592 -37.18 -43.64 33.61
N THR A 593 -38.30 -43.10 34.10
CA THR A 593 -38.99 -41.96 33.47
C THR A 593 -38.14 -40.69 33.49
N ALA A 594 -37.42 -40.40 34.59
CA ALA A 594 -36.50 -39.26 34.68
C ALA A 594 -35.32 -39.38 33.70
N LYS A 595 -34.75 -40.58 33.54
CA LYS A 595 -33.71 -40.83 32.53
C LYS A 595 -34.24 -40.61 31.11
N GLY A 596 -35.41 -41.16 30.80
CA GLY A 596 -36.09 -40.95 29.52
C GLY A 596 -36.36 -39.48 29.22
N GLN A 597 -36.82 -38.74 30.23
CA GLN A 597 -37.08 -37.31 30.12
C GLN A 597 -35.80 -36.51 29.85
N ALA A 598 -34.70 -36.81 30.56
CA ALA A 598 -33.42 -36.13 30.34
C ALA A 598 -32.92 -36.33 28.91
N VAL A 599 -33.07 -37.54 28.36
CA VAL A 599 -32.74 -37.84 26.95
C VAL A 599 -33.65 -37.05 26.00
N ALA A 600 -34.97 -37.06 26.23
CA ALA A 600 -35.92 -36.31 25.41
C ALA A 600 -35.61 -34.81 25.39
N ARG A 601 -35.34 -34.20 26.56
CA ARG A 601 -34.93 -32.79 26.66
C ARG A 601 -33.62 -32.51 25.94
N ARG A 602 -32.63 -33.40 26.03
CA ARG A 602 -31.35 -33.29 25.32
C ARG A 602 -31.55 -33.31 23.80
N ILE A 603 -32.42 -34.19 23.30
CA ILE A 603 -32.76 -34.26 21.87
C ILE A 603 -33.47 -32.97 21.43
N ALA A 604 -34.48 -32.52 22.18
CA ALA A 604 -35.20 -31.28 21.87
C ALA A 604 -34.25 -30.06 21.83
N GLN A 605 -33.33 -29.97 22.79
CA GLN A 605 -32.32 -28.90 22.82
C GLN A 605 -31.36 -28.98 21.61
N ALA A 606 -30.93 -30.18 21.22
CA ALA A 606 -30.08 -30.36 20.05
C ALA A 606 -30.80 -29.90 18.76
N LEU A 607 -32.07 -30.26 18.59
CA LEU A 607 -32.89 -29.81 17.46
C LEU A 607 -33.10 -28.30 17.46
N ALA A 608 -33.31 -27.69 18.64
CA ALA A 608 -33.45 -26.24 18.76
C ALA A 608 -32.15 -25.49 18.39
N ASN A 609 -30.99 -26.03 18.77
CA ASN A 609 -29.70 -25.48 18.38
C ASN A 609 -29.48 -25.58 16.86
N GLN A 610 -29.80 -26.72 16.26
CA GLN A 610 -29.71 -26.90 14.81
C GLN A 610 -30.63 -25.92 14.07
N LYS A 611 -31.85 -25.69 14.57
CA LYS A 611 -32.78 -24.72 14.00
C LYS A 611 -32.18 -23.31 13.95
N LYS A 612 -31.58 -22.85 15.05
CA LYS A 612 -30.90 -21.54 15.10
C LYS A 612 -29.73 -21.44 14.12
N GLN A 613 -28.97 -22.52 13.95
CA GLN A 613 -27.87 -22.56 12.98
C GLN A 613 -28.38 -22.47 11.54
N SER A 614 -29.44 -23.20 11.21
CA SER A 614 -30.09 -23.13 9.89
C SER A 614 -30.66 -21.73 9.60
N GLU A 615 -31.30 -21.08 10.57
CA GLU A 615 -31.81 -19.70 10.44
C GLU A 615 -30.67 -18.68 10.20
N ALA A 616 -29.55 -18.82 10.92
CA ALA A 616 -28.38 -17.97 10.73
C ALA A 616 -27.75 -18.15 9.34
N PHE A 617 -27.63 -19.40 8.87
CA PHE A 617 -27.14 -19.72 7.54
C PHE A 617 -28.06 -19.18 6.44
N GLU A 618 -29.38 -19.31 6.60
CA GLU A 618 -30.36 -18.73 5.68
C GLU A 618 -30.21 -17.20 5.60
N SER A 619 -30.02 -16.52 6.74
CA SER A 619 -29.79 -15.07 6.76
C SER A 619 -28.50 -14.67 6.04
N GLU A 620 -27.44 -15.44 6.20
CA GLU A 620 -26.16 -15.21 5.52
C GLU A 620 -26.29 -15.42 4.00
N LEU A 621 -26.94 -16.50 3.58
CA LEU A 621 -27.23 -16.74 2.16
C LEU A 621 -28.05 -15.59 1.54
N LYS A 622 -29.04 -15.04 2.26
CA LYS A 622 -29.80 -13.87 1.76
C LYS A 622 -28.91 -12.66 1.50
N GLN A 623 -27.92 -12.42 2.35
CA GLN A 623 -26.98 -11.31 2.15
C GLN A 623 -26.09 -11.54 0.92
N LEU A 624 -25.53 -12.75 0.77
CA LEU A 624 -24.71 -13.12 -0.38
C LEU A 624 -25.48 -13.09 -1.71
N LEU A 625 -26.75 -13.53 -1.71
CA LEU A 625 -27.61 -13.45 -2.88
C LEU A 625 -27.93 -12.00 -3.28
N ALA A 626 -28.10 -11.11 -2.30
CA ALA A 626 -28.28 -9.69 -2.56
C ALA A 626 -27.03 -9.07 -3.21
N GLU A 627 -25.83 -9.47 -2.77
CA GLU A 627 -24.55 -9.04 -3.37
C GLU A 627 -24.34 -9.61 -4.79
N LEU A 628 -24.82 -10.83 -5.07
CA LEU A 628 -24.76 -11.45 -6.39
C LEU A 628 -25.60 -10.71 -7.44
N GLY A 629 -26.61 -9.93 -7.01
CA GLY A 629 -27.44 -9.11 -7.90
C GLY A 629 -28.40 -9.91 -8.79
N VAL A 630 -28.68 -11.18 -8.44
CA VAL A 630 -29.60 -12.06 -9.18
C VAL A 630 -30.75 -12.48 -8.27
N GLU A 631 -31.98 -12.43 -8.78
CA GLU A 631 -33.16 -12.91 -8.06
C GLU A 631 -33.22 -14.45 -8.07
N ILE A 632 -32.51 -15.08 -7.13
CA ILE A 632 -32.62 -16.51 -6.85
C ILE A 632 -33.46 -16.67 -5.57
N PRO A 633 -34.64 -17.32 -5.64
CA PRO A 633 -35.43 -17.61 -4.44
C PRO A 633 -34.64 -18.51 -3.49
N ILE A 634 -34.51 -18.12 -2.22
CA ILE A 634 -33.72 -18.90 -1.26
C ILE A 634 -34.21 -20.33 -1.09
N ASP A 635 -35.52 -20.55 -1.18
CA ASP A 635 -36.15 -21.87 -1.07
C ASP A 635 -35.70 -22.82 -2.20
N SER A 636 -35.19 -22.31 -3.33
CA SER A 636 -34.59 -23.12 -4.40
C SER A 636 -33.18 -23.63 -4.09
N LEU A 637 -32.51 -23.03 -3.11
CA LEU A 637 -31.14 -23.35 -2.72
C LEU A 637 -31.09 -24.07 -1.37
N PHE A 638 -31.98 -23.71 -0.45
CA PHE A 638 -31.96 -24.18 0.93
C PHE A 638 -33.37 -24.28 1.49
N GLU A 639 -33.80 -25.49 1.83
CA GLU A 639 -35.03 -25.77 2.56
C GLU A 639 -34.69 -26.65 3.78
N THR A 640 -35.17 -26.29 4.97
CA THR A 640 -34.96 -27.10 6.19
C THR A 640 -36.25 -27.34 6.96
N ARG A 641 -36.48 -28.59 7.37
CA ARG A 641 -37.61 -28.98 8.21
C ARG A 641 -37.13 -29.58 9.53
N ILE A 642 -37.27 -28.82 10.61
CA ILE A 642 -36.89 -29.24 11.97
C ILE A 642 -38.10 -29.14 12.88
N ASN A 643 -38.52 -30.26 13.48
CA ASN A 643 -39.68 -30.33 14.37
C ASN A 643 -39.33 -31.00 15.71
N ALA A 644 -39.16 -30.19 16.76
CA ALA A 644 -38.92 -30.68 18.12
C ALA A 644 -40.20 -31.08 18.88
N GLY A 645 -41.38 -30.70 18.38
CA GLY A 645 -42.66 -30.86 19.06
C GLY A 645 -42.99 -32.27 19.55
N PRO A 646 -42.76 -33.35 18.76
CA PRO A 646 -43.01 -34.72 19.22
C PRO A 646 -42.21 -35.10 20.47
N VAL A 647 -40.94 -34.70 20.53
CA VAL A 647 -40.03 -35.05 21.63
C VAL A 647 -40.29 -34.15 22.85
N GLU A 648 -40.61 -32.88 22.64
CA GLU A 648 -41.05 -31.97 23.70
C GLU A 648 -42.35 -32.47 24.36
N GLY A 649 -43.29 -32.99 23.56
CA GLY A 649 -44.50 -33.64 24.05
C GLY A 649 -44.20 -34.84 24.96
N ILE A 650 -43.27 -35.72 24.53
CA ILE A 650 -42.81 -36.86 25.34
C ILE A 650 -42.18 -36.38 26.66
N ALA A 651 -41.28 -35.39 26.61
CA ALA A 651 -40.63 -34.85 27.81
C ALA A 651 -41.62 -34.25 28.81
N LYS A 652 -42.68 -33.60 28.31
CA LYS A 652 -43.76 -33.02 29.14
C LYS A 652 -44.65 -34.11 29.75
N ALA A 653 -45.00 -35.14 28.98
CA ALA A 653 -45.74 -36.29 29.50
C ALA A 653 -44.95 -37.01 30.61
N MET A 654 -43.67 -37.27 30.39
CA MET A 654 -42.78 -37.86 31.40
C MET A 654 -42.62 -36.97 32.64
N GLN A 655 -42.63 -35.64 32.50
CA GLN A 655 -42.67 -34.74 33.68
C GLN A 655 -43.94 -34.97 34.50
N GLY A 656 -45.10 -35.02 33.85
CA GLY A 656 -46.38 -35.26 34.53
C GLY A 656 -46.43 -36.62 35.23
N GLU A 657 -45.82 -37.66 34.65
CA GLU A 657 -45.66 -38.96 35.30
C GLU A 657 -44.76 -38.88 36.53
N ILE A 658 -43.61 -38.18 36.45
CA ILE A 658 -42.71 -37.97 37.59
C ILE A 658 -43.44 -37.22 38.72
N ASP A 659 -44.16 -36.15 38.39
CA ASP A 659 -44.92 -35.35 39.36
C ASP A 659 -46.02 -36.19 40.04
N SER A 660 -46.70 -37.07 39.27
CA SER A 660 -47.69 -38.01 39.79
C SER A 660 -47.07 -39.07 40.73
N ILE A 661 -45.90 -39.61 40.37
CA ILE A 661 -45.18 -40.55 41.24
C ILE A 661 -44.72 -39.85 42.53
N ASP A 662 -44.26 -38.60 42.44
CA ASP A 662 -43.85 -37.82 43.62
C ASP A 662 -45.02 -37.51 44.55
N ALA A 663 -46.19 -37.20 44.00
CA ALA A 663 -47.41 -37.05 44.80
C ALA A 663 -47.74 -38.34 45.57
N LYS A 664 -47.58 -39.53 44.97
CA LYS A 664 -47.82 -40.81 45.67
C LYS A 664 -46.78 -41.14 46.73
N LEU A 665 -45.52 -40.74 46.51
CA LEU A 665 -44.41 -41.03 47.42
C LEU A 665 -44.33 -40.07 48.62
N GLN A 666 -44.68 -38.78 48.44
CA GLN A 666 -44.35 -37.71 49.41
C GLN A 666 -45.54 -36.90 49.91
N SER A 667 -46.76 -37.10 49.39
CA SER A 667 -47.92 -36.31 49.85
C SER A 667 -48.32 -36.63 51.30
N ALA A 668 -48.96 -35.66 51.95
CA ALA A 668 -49.56 -35.82 53.28
C ALA A 668 -50.98 -36.42 53.23
N GLU A 669 -51.42 -36.89 52.06
CA GLU A 669 -52.75 -37.50 51.90
C GLU A 669 -52.81 -38.86 52.61
N PRO A 670 -53.98 -39.27 53.14
CA PRO A 670 -54.14 -40.53 53.88
C PRO A 670 -53.68 -41.78 53.10
N ASP A 671 -53.88 -41.78 51.78
CA ASP A 671 -53.55 -42.92 50.91
C ASP A 671 -52.09 -42.91 50.41
N SER A 672 -51.28 -41.91 50.79
CA SER A 672 -49.89 -41.82 50.35
C SER A 672 -49.02 -42.92 50.97
N ILE A 673 -47.93 -43.28 50.29
CA ILE A 673 -46.98 -44.27 50.81
C ILE A 673 -46.40 -43.81 52.15
N LEU A 674 -46.14 -42.50 52.30
CA LEU A 674 -45.59 -41.92 53.53
C LEU A 674 -46.56 -42.07 54.71
N LYS A 675 -47.85 -41.73 54.52
CA LYS A 675 -48.86 -41.81 55.59
C LYS A 675 -49.24 -43.26 55.94
N ARG A 676 -49.48 -44.11 54.94
CA ARG A 676 -49.74 -45.55 55.15
C ARG A 676 -48.60 -46.20 55.93
N ARG A 677 -47.36 -45.81 55.65
CA ARG A 677 -46.17 -46.32 56.34
C ARG A 677 -46.08 -45.79 57.79
N GLU A 678 -46.35 -44.51 58.05
CA GLU A 678 -46.43 -43.95 59.41
C GLU A 678 -47.50 -44.67 60.27
N GLU A 679 -48.70 -44.87 59.72
CA GLU A 679 -49.81 -45.53 60.41
C GLU A 679 -49.55 -47.02 60.67
N LEU A 680 -48.99 -47.73 59.68
CA LEU A 680 -48.58 -49.12 59.84
C LEU A 680 -47.45 -49.25 60.88
N PHE A 681 -46.46 -48.35 60.89
CA PHE A 681 -45.40 -48.35 61.91
C PHE A 681 -45.95 -48.08 63.31
N ALA A 682 -46.87 -47.14 63.47
CA ALA A 682 -47.53 -46.87 64.75
C ALA A 682 -48.35 -48.07 65.24
N SER A 683 -49.13 -48.68 64.34
CA SER A 683 -49.94 -49.88 64.63
C SER A 683 -49.08 -51.10 64.96
N LEU A 684 -47.94 -51.25 64.27
CA LEU A 684 -46.97 -52.31 64.50
C LEU A 684 -46.25 -52.11 65.85
N ALA A 685 -45.86 -50.89 66.19
CA ALA A 685 -45.25 -50.55 67.48
C ALA A 685 -46.22 -50.84 68.65
N GLU A 686 -47.49 -50.47 68.49
CA GLU A 686 -48.54 -50.79 69.48
C GLU A 686 -48.76 -52.30 69.62
N ALA A 687 -48.86 -53.04 68.50
CA ALA A 687 -49.04 -54.49 68.51
C ALA A 687 -47.84 -55.22 69.14
N LYS A 688 -46.60 -54.77 68.85
CA LYS A 688 -45.36 -55.33 69.42
C LYS A 688 -45.22 -55.07 70.93
N SER A 689 -45.80 -53.98 71.45
CA SER A 689 -45.79 -53.68 72.90
C SER A 689 -46.61 -54.68 73.75
N LYS A 690 -47.49 -55.46 73.11
CA LYS A 690 -48.40 -56.42 73.74
C LYS A 690 -47.88 -57.88 73.72
N LEU A 691 -46.65 -58.11 73.22
CA LEU A 691 -46.03 -59.44 73.13
C LEU A 691 -45.25 -59.83 74.40
N GLY A 692 -45.32 -61.12 74.77
CA GLY A 692 -44.44 -61.73 75.78
C GLY A 692 -43.00 -61.94 75.29
N GLU A 693 -42.07 -62.22 76.21
CA GLU A 693 -40.62 -62.24 75.97
C GLU A 693 -40.19 -63.21 74.85
N ARG A 694 -40.72 -64.44 74.82
CA ARG A 694 -40.36 -65.46 73.80
C ARG A 694 -40.82 -65.10 72.38
N GLN A 695 -41.99 -64.50 72.23
CA GLN A 695 -42.52 -64.10 70.90
C GLN A 695 -41.87 -62.83 70.37
N ARG A 696 -41.53 -61.89 71.25
CA ARG A 696 -40.73 -60.73 70.88
C ARG A 696 -39.38 -61.15 70.27
N LEU A 697 -38.73 -62.17 70.84
CA LEU A 697 -37.45 -62.71 70.33
C LEU A 697 -37.58 -63.38 68.95
N PHE A 698 -38.68 -64.12 68.69
CA PHE A 698 -38.92 -64.74 67.38
C PHE A 698 -39.25 -63.73 66.28
N VAL A 699 -40.03 -62.68 66.60
CA VAL A 699 -40.31 -61.57 65.68
C VAL A 699 -39.03 -60.79 65.37
N LEU A 700 -38.20 -60.49 66.37
CA LEU A 700 -36.88 -59.88 66.18
C LEU A 700 -36.00 -60.70 65.22
N TYR A 701 -35.97 -62.04 65.38
CA TYR A 701 -35.24 -62.93 64.46
C TYR A 701 -35.75 -62.83 63.01
N LYS A 702 -37.07 -62.87 62.77
CA LYS A 702 -37.64 -62.70 61.43
C LYS A 702 -37.28 -61.34 60.82
N GLU A 703 -37.34 -60.26 61.60
CA GLU A 703 -36.96 -58.92 61.14
C GLU A 703 -35.47 -58.81 60.81
N GLU A 704 -34.61 -59.41 61.64
CA GLU A 704 -33.17 -59.47 61.38
C GLU A 704 -32.87 -60.30 60.12
N LEU A 705 -33.60 -61.40 59.89
CA LEU A 705 -33.41 -62.26 58.71
C LEU A 705 -33.82 -61.55 57.42
N VAL A 706 -34.96 -60.85 57.40
CA VAL A 706 -35.40 -60.06 56.23
C VAL A 706 -34.45 -58.90 55.95
N LYS A 707 -33.95 -58.22 56.99
CA LYS A 707 -32.93 -57.16 56.84
C LYS A 707 -31.62 -57.72 56.29
N TRP A 708 -31.21 -58.91 56.73
CA TRP A 708 -30.03 -59.62 56.24
C TRP A 708 -30.16 -60.00 54.76
N GLU A 709 -31.28 -60.62 54.35
CA GLU A 709 -31.53 -61.00 52.96
C GLU A 709 -31.54 -59.78 52.02
N LYS A 710 -32.15 -58.68 52.46
CA LYS A 710 -32.15 -57.41 51.71
C LYS A 710 -30.74 -56.85 51.56
N SER A 711 -29.96 -56.81 52.64
CA SER A 711 -28.57 -56.32 52.61
C SER A 711 -27.70 -57.17 51.67
N LYS A 712 -27.89 -58.50 51.68
CA LYS A 712 -27.23 -59.42 50.76
C LYS A 712 -27.59 -59.12 49.30
N ALA A 713 -28.87 -58.96 49.00
CA ALA A 713 -29.35 -58.65 47.65
C ALA A 713 -28.84 -57.29 47.15
N ASP A 714 -28.73 -56.28 48.03
CA ASP A 714 -28.22 -54.95 47.70
C ASP A 714 -26.73 -54.95 47.33
N VAL A 715 -25.91 -55.79 47.99
CA VAL A 715 -24.48 -55.94 47.68
C VAL A 715 -24.26 -56.73 46.38
N MET A 716 -25.04 -57.79 46.15
CA MET A 716 -24.92 -58.59 44.91
C MET A 716 -25.39 -57.81 43.69
N GLY A 717 -26.64 -57.34 43.72
CA GLY A 717 -27.33 -56.47 42.77
C GLY A 717 -27.19 -56.77 41.27
N PRO A 718 -27.98 -56.11 40.41
CA PRO A 718 -27.81 -56.21 38.95
C PRO A 718 -26.63 -55.34 38.46
N ALA A 719 -26.14 -55.63 37.25
CA ALA A 719 -24.96 -54.98 36.66
C ALA A 719 -25.15 -53.50 36.29
N ASP A 720 -26.38 -53.03 36.26
CA ASP A 720 -26.76 -51.63 35.98
C ASP A 720 -26.88 -50.76 37.24
N LYS A 721 -26.86 -51.36 38.45
CA LYS A 721 -26.89 -50.65 39.72
C LYS A 721 -25.45 -50.36 40.20
N PRO A 722 -25.05 -49.08 40.38
CA PRO A 722 -23.70 -48.72 40.81
C PRO A 722 -23.32 -49.31 42.18
N GLY A 723 -22.07 -49.79 42.30
CA GLY A 723 -21.51 -50.26 43.57
C GLY A 723 -21.92 -51.68 43.97
N THR A 724 -22.55 -52.42 43.06
CA THR A 724 -22.85 -53.85 43.22
C THR A 724 -21.69 -54.71 42.71
N ILE A 725 -21.63 -55.96 43.18
CA ILE A 725 -20.61 -56.91 42.69
C ILE A 725 -20.75 -57.12 41.17
N ALA A 726 -21.98 -57.28 40.66
CA ALA A 726 -22.22 -57.50 39.24
C ALA A 726 -21.80 -56.31 38.35
N GLN A 727 -21.98 -55.07 38.83
CA GLN A 727 -21.58 -53.87 38.09
C GLN A 727 -20.05 -53.71 38.03
N LEU A 728 -19.37 -53.92 39.16
CA LEU A 728 -17.91 -53.83 39.23
C LEU A 728 -17.23 -54.92 38.37
N GLU A 729 -17.76 -56.14 38.36
CA GLU A 729 -17.26 -57.21 37.49
C GLU A 729 -17.44 -56.90 35.99
N SER A 730 -18.59 -56.34 35.61
CA SER A 730 -18.85 -55.89 34.24
C SER A 730 -17.92 -54.75 33.81
N GLU A 731 -17.69 -53.77 34.69
CA GLU A 731 -16.83 -52.63 34.40
C GLU A 731 -15.36 -53.03 34.23
N ILE A 732 -14.85 -53.96 35.06
CA ILE A 732 -13.50 -54.50 34.92
C ILE A 732 -13.33 -55.26 33.60
N ALA A 733 -14.34 -56.05 33.20
CA ALA A 733 -14.30 -56.77 31.92
C ALA A 733 -14.27 -55.83 30.71
N ALA A 734 -15.00 -54.71 30.78
CA ALA A 734 -15.06 -53.71 29.72
C ALA A 734 -13.72 -52.97 29.47
N LEU A 735 -12.81 -52.93 30.46
CA LEU A 735 -11.51 -52.27 30.32
C LEU A 735 -10.63 -52.89 29.21
N ALA A 736 -10.83 -54.17 28.87
CA ALA A 736 -10.02 -54.86 27.87
C ALA A 736 -10.18 -54.29 26.45
N ALA A 737 -11.32 -53.65 26.14
CA ALA A 737 -11.59 -53.09 24.82
C ALA A 737 -11.10 -51.65 24.64
N LEU A 738 -10.73 -50.97 25.74
CA LEU A 738 -10.36 -49.54 25.73
C LEU A 738 -9.08 -49.20 24.93
N PRO A 739 -8.04 -50.06 24.84
CA PRO A 739 -6.87 -49.75 24.00
C PRO A 739 -7.20 -49.61 22.52
N ASP A 740 -8.04 -50.50 21.97
CA ASP A 740 -8.48 -50.45 20.58
C ASP A 740 -9.39 -49.24 20.31
N GLU A 741 -10.22 -48.88 21.30
CA GLU A 741 -11.05 -47.67 21.24
C GLU A 741 -10.20 -46.39 21.25
N LEU A 742 -9.19 -46.32 22.13
CA LEU A 742 -8.25 -45.20 22.19
C LEU A 742 -7.49 -45.02 20.86
N GLN A 743 -7.01 -46.11 20.26
CA GLN A 743 -6.32 -46.07 18.98
C GLN A 743 -7.21 -45.50 17.87
N LYS A 744 -8.48 -45.92 17.81
CA LYS A 744 -9.47 -45.36 16.85
C LYS A 744 -9.70 -43.86 17.06
N LEU A 745 -9.82 -43.41 18.30
CA LEU A 745 -9.99 -41.98 18.62
C LEU A 745 -8.75 -41.15 18.22
N ILE A 746 -7.54 -41.68 18.44
CA ILE A 746 -6.29 -41.03 18.04
C ILE A 746 -6.19 -40.93 16.50
N GLU A 747 -6.55 -41.99 15.77
CA GLU A 747 -6.59 -42.00 14.31
C GLU A 747 -7.60 -40.99 13.75
N GLN A 748 -8.80 -40.92 14.35
CA GLN A 748 -9.80 -39.91 14.01
C GLN A 748 -9.28 -38.48 14.23
N ARG A 749 -8.67 -38.20 15.39
CA ARG A 749 -8.07 -36.90 15.68
C ARG A 749 -6.96 -36.53 14.68
N SER A 750 -6.14 -37.51 14.30
CA SER A 750 -5.08 -37.32 13.30
C SER A 750 -5.65 -37.00 11.92
N GLY A 751 -6.73 -37.68 11.51
CA GLY A 751 -7.46 -37.39 10.27
C GLY A 751 -7.94 -35.95 10.21
N ILE A 752 -8.67 -35.49 11.23
CA ILE A 752 -9.18 -34.12 11.31
C ILE A 752 -8.03 -33.09 11.32
N SER A 753 -6.92 -33.41 11.99
CA SER A 753 -5.74 -32.53 12.00
C SER A 753 -5.14 -32.34 10.60
N ARG A 754 -5.14 -33.38 9.76
CA ARG A 754 -4.70 -33.27 8.35
C ARG A 754 -5.65 -32.42 7.52
N GLU A 755 -6.96 -32.51 7.76
CA GLU A 755 -7.96 -31.66 7.10
C GLU A 755 -7.74 -30.18 7.46
N ILE A 756 -7.54 -29.87 8.74
CA ILE A 756 -7.20 -28.51 9.19
C ILE A 756 -5.93 -28.02 8.50
N HIS A 757 -4.88 -28.85 8.41
CA HIS A 757 -3.66 -28.48 7.71
C HIS A 757 -3.89 -28.20 6.21
N GLY A 758 -4.78 -28.94 5.56
CA GLY A 758 -5.22 -28.67 4.19
C GLY A 758 -5.88 -27.28 4.04
N LEU A 759 -6.75 -26.91 4.97
CA LEU A 759 -7.38 -25.58 5.01
C LEU A 759 -6.36 -24.45 5.27
N ILE A 760 -5.34 -24.69 6.12
CA ILE A 760 -4.24 -23.74 6.34
C ILE A 760 -3.45 -23.53 5.04
N ARG A 761 -3.16 -24.59 4.26
CA ARG A 761 -2.55 -24.43 2.94
C ARG A 761 -3.42 -23.60 1.98
N GLY A 762 -4.74 -23.84 1.96
CA GLY A 762 -5.66 -23.01 1.17
C GLY A 762 -5.61 -21.53 1.55
N THR A 763 -5.44 -21.23 2.85
CA THR A 763 -5.22 -19.85 3.32
C THR A 763 -3.91 -19.27 2.78
N VAL A 764 -2.82 -20.04 2.81
CA VAL A 764 -1.52 -19.62 2.26
C VAL A 764 -1.63 -19.31 0.77
N ASP A 765 -2.32 -20.14 0.00
CA ASP A 765 -2.49 -19.94 -1.45
C ASP A 765 -3.24 -18.63 -1.76
N GLU A 766 -4.29 -18.30 -1.01
CA GLU A 766 -5.01 -17.03 -1.15
C GLU A 766 -4.13 -15.82 -0.78
N TYR A 767 -3.33 -15.94 0.28
CA TYR A 767 -2.37 -14.90 0.65
C TYR A 767 -1.31 -14.71 -0.44
N GLN A 768 -0.71 -15.78 -0.96
CA GLN A 768 0.30 -15.66 -2.02
C GLN A 768 -0.25 -14.92 -3.25
N ARG A 769 -1.47 -15.22 -3.68
CA ARG A 769 -2.12 -14.53 -4.81
C ARG A 769 -2.20 -13.02 -4.62
N LEU A 770 -2.56 -12.56 -3.42
CA LEU A 770 -2.73 -11.14 -3.12
C LEU A 770 -1.41 -10.36 -3.02
N TYR A 771 -0.28 -11.03 -2.80
CA TYR A 771 1.04 -10.40 -2.75
C TYR A 771 1.70 -10.31 -4.14
N LEU A 772 1.23 -11.06 -5.14
CA LEU A 772 1.79 -11.04 -6.51
C LEU A 772 1.83 -9.64 -7.16
N PRO A 773 0.78 -8.79 -7.09
CA PRO A 773 0.81 -7.47 -7.72
C PRO A 773 1.95 -6.59 -7.19
N VAL A 774 2.23 -6.69 -5.89
CA VAL A 774 3.29 -5.92 -5.23
C VAL A 774 4.65 -6.46 -5.59
N GLN A 775 4.80 -7.79 -5.67
CA GLN A 775 6.03 -8.42 -6.13
C GLN A 775 6.36 -7.98 -7.57
N ALA A 776 5.35 -7.93 -8.44
CA ALA A 776 5.52 -7.43 -9.81
C ALA A 776 5.91 -5.95 -9.86
N PHE A 777 5.32 -5.12 -8.98
CA PHE A 777 5.69 -3.70 -8.84
C PHE A 777 7.15 -3.51 -8.37
N VAL A 778 7.59 -4.27 -7.36
CA VAL A 778 8.98 -4.22 -6.88
C VAL A 778 9.95 -4.66 -7.98
N GLN A 779 9.61 -5.70 -8.73
CA GLN A 779 10.44 -6.17 -9.85
C GLN A 779 10.53 -5.15 -11.00
N SER A 780 9.44 -4.44 -11.32
CA SER A 780 9.47 -3.39 -12.33
C SER A 780 10.26 -2.15 -11.88
N ALA A 781 10.22 -1.82 -10.58
CA ALA A 781 11.07 -0.78 -10.00
C ALA A 781 12.55 -1.18 -9.95
N GLY A 782 12.86 -2.46 -9.79
CA GLY A 782 14.23 -3.00 -9.86
C GLY A 782 14.88 -2.83 -11.24
N GLN A 783 14.10 -2.68 -12.31
CA GLN A 783 14.59 -2.33 -13.65
C GLN A 783 15.01 -0.86 -13.77
N MET A 784 14.73 -0.01 -12.77
CA MET A 784 15.11 1.41 -12.70
C MET A 784 16.41 1.65 -11.90
N ASP A 785 17.35 0.69 -11.91
CA ASP A 785 18.66 0.74 -11.20
C ASP A 785 18.60 0.93 -9.67
N MET A 786 17.41 0.90 -9.06
CA MET A 786 17.26 0.75 -7.62
C MET A 786 17.28 -0.73 -7.25
N ASN A 787 18.47 -1.26 -6.96
CA ASN A 787 18.63 -2.65 -6.56
C ASN A 787 18.08 -2.86 -5.13
N LEU A 788 16.76 -3.05 -5.03
CA LEU A 788 16.03 -3.40 -3.80
C LEU A 788 15.68 -4.90 -3.83
N PRO A 789 16.49 -5.78 -3.20
CA PRO A 789 16.21 -7.21 -3.14
C PRO A 789 15.09 -7.48 -2.12
N LEU A 790 13.85 -7.16 -2.47
CA LEU A 790 12.67 -7.43 -1.66
C LEU A 790 11.88 -8.60 -2.29
N GLU A 791 11.78 -9.71 -1.55
CA GLU A 791 10.94 -10.85 -1.91
C GLU A 791 9.88 -11.08 -0.83
N PHE A 792 8.63 -11.32 -1.25
CA PHE A 792 7.54 -11.68 -0.34
C PHE A 792 7.34 -13.20 -0.37
N HIS A 793 7.37 -13.82 0.81
CA HIS A 793 7.14 -15.25 0.97
C HIS A 793 6.05 -15.48 2.01
N VAL A 794 5.02 -16.24 1.63
CA VAL A 794 3.99 -16.71 2.58
C VAL A 794 4.26 -18.18 2.85
N ARG A 795 4.52 -18.52 4.11
CA ARG A 795 4.86 -19.88 4.55
C ARG A 795 4.14 -20.26 5.83
N ILE A 796 3.96 -21.57 6.03
CA ILE A 796 3.56 -22.13 7.32
C ILE A 796 4.83 -22.27 8.15
N GLU A 797 4.86 -21.65 9.32
CA GLU A 797 6.00 -21.72 10.24
C GLU A 797 5.62 -22.51 11.49
N GLU A 798 6.44 -23.50 11.83
CA GLU A 798 6.34 -24.20 13.10
C GLU A 798 6.94 -23.31 14.19
N THR A 799 6.11 -22.57 14.91
CA THR A 799 6.55 -21.94 16.14
C THR A 799 6.84 -23.04 17.16
N ARG A 800 8.13 -23.27 17.48
CA ARG A 800 8.52 -24.05 18.66
C ARG A 800 8.01 -23.32 19.89
N GLY A 801 6.86 -23.76 20.40
CA GLY A 801 6.30 -23.31 21.67
C GLY A 801 7.12 -23.81 22.85
#